data_AF-A0A7W7CJ08-F1
#
_entry.id   AF-A0A7W7CJ08-F1
#
_cell.length_a   1.000
_cell.length_b   1.000
_cell.length_c   1.000
_cell.angle_alpha   90.00
_cell.angle_beta   90.00
_cell.angle_gamma   90.00
#
_symmetry.space_group_name_H-M   'P 1'
#
loop_
_entity.id
_entity.type
_entity.pdbx_description
1 polymer ?
#
loop_
_entity_poly.entity_id
_entity_poly.type
_entity_poly.pdbx_seq_one_letter_code
_entity_poly.pdbx_strand_id
1 'polypeptide(L)'
;MSSSRVVAVANRRAPAAQADLLAEALDAAGLWERLAGIPGEVLVIAGATGDRRTSVDPVLVEQLVDELYAHGFERVVVAAVDGRLRPAPGIRRLDLGGVTAHGSEYGLVELGADVAEGPFPGTGVLRGMGIPRVWLEAGFRINLAKNATHAEFGYALCLANLLGLPDSADRHQDLVADRDTGEVLVELLRHCPADFHLVDALASSHGPAGTEVPVPITTGTLLAGDDALAVDLVGARLMGAEPLSSPLLAAAVAEFGTPEVRIDGDATPYAGWRNPAPELRAARRGLRTDGALRRVLAAVGGQGEEDPLLVRLRDWHNGLVEASVDSPLATRQLRKCLAALGYLDRLANAWQVIGAKDRVPRPEVGLGIDPTDYGPADFAAVEELGAELETLAAQLPWDESGMRWRYLDGAVLFGCQRTINAPYTEFTPRVEIDRAIEFMQDYLGGQAIEVAHDAEGRVIRRLERNLYLPQPNYVALFGGPVIDVCKVESIRYSADTQRIRWRTVRSPNGSADYDDGSVTFERVGAEQTRIAITVRQKFALPPALRWFDEHPEIKAPLVTDAYRRFFGATLDNFEARYEGRLFRIGREGAAGPLLTTTAHTLFELGREWVRQPRPETEGIDLQGFRHFRVGPAEPDQLAETIEELRPVARDFLAGLRAAIERDQR
;
A
#
# COMPACT_ATOMS: atom_id res chain seq x y z
N MET A 1 4.14 15.62 -27.07
CA MET A 1 3.07 15.26 -26.12
C MET A 1 1.98 16.31 -26.28
N SER A 2 0.74 15.90 -26.53
CA SER A 2 -0.40 16.84 -26.56
C SER A 2 -0.75 17.19 -25.11
N SER A 3 -0.94 18.46 -24.77
CA SER A 3 -1.38 18.85 -23.42
C SER A 3 -2.77 18.26 -23.15
N SER A 4 -2.95 17.63 -21.99
CA SER A 4 -4.24 17.08 -21.55
C SER A 4 -5.21 18.22 -21.27
N ARG A 5 -6.43 18.13 -21.82
CA ARG A 5 -7.43 19.19 -21.74
C ARG A 5 -8.32 18.92 -20.54
N VAL A 6 -8.23 19.78 -19.52
CA VAL A 6 -9.11 19.71 -18.34
C VAL A 6 -9.99 20.94 -18.32
N VAL A 7 -11.28 20.73 -18.11
CA VAL A 7 -12.27 21.81 -18.03
C VAL A 7 -12.91 21.78 -16.66
N ALA A 8 -12.99 22.96 -16.04
CA ALA A 8 -13.65 23.16 -14.77
C ALA A 8 -14.77 24.20 -14.95
N VAL A 9 -15.99 23.72 -15.20
CA VAL A 9 -17.16 24.59 -15.39
C VAL A 9 -17.83 24.80 -14.05
N ALA A 10 -17.96 26.06 -13.63
CA ALA A 10 -18.63 26.45 -12.38
C ALA A 10 -19.86 27.29 -12.65
N ASN A 11 -20.91 27.11 -11.84
CA ASN A 11 -22.16 27.87 -11.91
C ASN A 11 -21.94 29.32 -11.40
N ARG A 12 -21.28 30.16 -12.22
CA ARG A 12 -20.98 31.58 -11.94
C ARG A 12 -21.89 32.56 -12.69
N ARG A 13 -22.61 32.09 -13.71
CA ARG A 13 -23.66 32.87 -14.40
C ARG A 13 -25.00 32.56 -13.71
N ALA A 14 -25.98 33.47 -13.78
CA ALA A 14 -27.33 33.30 -13.22
C ALA A 14 -27.82 31.84 -13.39
N PRO A 15 -28.54 31.25 -12.42
CA PRO A 15 -28.64 29.80 -12.22
C PRO A 15 -28.79 29.06 -13.55
N ALA A 16 -27.65 28.59 -14.09
CA ALA A 16 -27.66 27.77 -15.28
C ALA A 16 -28.29 26.43 -14.88
N ALA A 17 -29.11 25.86 -15.76
CA ALA A 17 -29.62 24.53 -15.50
C ALA A 17 -28.44 23.55 -15.48
N GLN A 18 -28.51 22.52 -14.64
CA GLN A 18 -27.46 21.50 -14.54
C GLN A 18 -27.08 20.89 -15.91
N ALA A 19 -28.06 20.75 -16.81
CA ALA A 19 -27.86 20.29 -18.17
C ALA A 19 -26.94 21.21 -18.99
N ASP A 20 -27.10 22.54 -18.86
CA ASP A 20 -26.28 23.51 -19.58
C ASP A 20 -24.80 23.42 -19.14
N LEU A 21 -24.56 23.19 -17.84
CA LEU A 21 -23.22 23.02 -17.29
C LEU A 21 -22.57 21.72 -17.77
N LEU A 22 -23.33 20.63 -17.87
CA LEU A 22 -22.83 19.36 -18.36
C LEU A 22 -22.44 19.48 -19.83
N ALA A 23 -23.35 19.95 -20.69
CA ALA A 23 -23.08 20.14 -22.11
C ALA A 23 -21.83 21.02 -22.35
N GLU A 24 -21.72 22.15 -21.63
CA GLU A 24 -20.54 23.03 -21.70
C GLU A 24 -19.25 22.27 -21.30
N ALA A 25 -19.30 21.48 -20.22
CA ALA A 25 -18.13 20.72 -19.76
C ALA A 25 -17.72 19.64 -20.78
N LEU A 26 -18.67 18.93 -21.37
CA LEU A 26 -18.42 17.86 -22.36
C LEU A 26 -17.83 18.43 -23.67
N ASP A 27 -18.44 19.50 -24.20
CA ASP A 27 -17.97 20.21 -25.38
C ASP A 27 -16.55 20.75 -25.17
N ALA A 28 -16.37 21.49 -24.07
CA ALA A 28 -15.10 22.14 -23.78
C ALA A 28 -14.02 21.14 -23.39
N ALA A 29 -14.33 19.94 -22.89
CA ALA A 29 -13.34 18.89 -22.67
C ALA A 29 -13.04 18.05 -23.92
N GLY A 30 -13.76 18.29 -25.02
CA GLY A 30 -13.53 17.60 -26.29
C GLY A 30 -14.07 16.17 -26.31
N LEU A 31 -15.09 15.84 -25.50
CA LEU A 31 -15.68 14.50 -25.48
C LEU A 31 -16.11 14.04 -26.89
N TRP A 32 -16.81 14.91 -27.61
CA TRP A 32 -17.37 14.57 -28.93
C TRP A 32 -16.31 14.35 -30.00
N GLU A 33 -15.17 15.03 -29.90
CA GLU A 33 -14.03 14.80 -30.80
C GLU A 33 -13.44 13.41 -30.59
N ARG A 34 -13.41 12.94 -29.34
CA ARG A 34 -12.90 11.59 -29.00
C ARG A 34 -13.89 10.49 -29.35
N LEU A 35 -15.18 10.76 -29.18
CA LEU A 35 -16.27 9.87 -29.53
C LEU A 35 -16.48 9.75 -31.06
N ALA A 36 -15.94 10.68 -31.85
CA ALA A 36 -16.09 10.70 -33.30
C ALA A 36 -15.55 9.41 -33.95
N GLY A 37 -16.45 8.65 -34.59
CA GLY A 37 -16.10 7.44 -35.32
C GLY A 37 -15.89 6.20 -34.45
N ILE A 38 -16.18 6.27 -33.14
CA ILE A 38 -16.21 5.09 -32.28
C ILE A 38 -17.54 4.36 -32.50
N PRO A 39 -17.52 3.14 -33.07
CA PRO A 39 -18.73 2.35 -33.21
C PRO A 39 -19.08 1.71 -31.86
N GLY A 40 -20.36 1.72 -31.50
CA GLY A 40 -20.88 0.81 -30.49
C GLY A 40 -21.27 1.44 -29.15
N GLU A 41 -21.06 0.67 -28.09
CA GLU A 41 -21.58 0.91 -26.75
C GLU A 41 -20.66 1.80 -25.91
N VAL A 42 -21.25 2.80 -25.24
CA VAL A 42 -20.57 3.64 -24.26
C VAL A 42 -20.88 3.09 -22.87
N LEU A 43 -19.83 2.75 -22.12
CA LEU A 43 -19.93 2.34 -20.72
C LEU A 43 -19.60 3.52 -19.81
N VAL A 44 -20.50 3.82 -18.88
CA VAL A 44 -20.29 4.78 -17.80
C VAL A 44 -20.14 4.04 -16.48
N ILE A 45 -19.01 4.20 -15.80
CA ILE A 45 -18.89 3.80 -14.39
C ILE A 45 -19.18 5.00 -13.49
N ALA A 46 -20.12 4.87 -12.58
CA ALA A 46 -20.56 5.93 -11.68
C ALA A 46 -20.25 5.59 -10.21
N GLY A 47 -19.58 6.50 -9.51
CA GLY A 47 -19.22 6.34 -8.10
C GLY A 47 -20.44 6.31 -7.18
N ALA A 48 -20.57 5.25 -6.38
CA ALA A 48 -21.74 4.91 -5.58
C ALA A 48 -21.37 4.48 -4.15
N THR A 49 -21.16 5.44 -3.25
CA THR A 49 -20.59 5.17 -1.92
C THR A 49 -21.65 5.00 -0.81
N GLY A 50 -22.81 5.62 -0.99
CA GLY A 50 -23.85 5.70 0.03
C GLY A 50 -25.11 6.36 -0.51
N ASP A 51 -25.58 7.41 0.16
CA ASP A 51 -26.71 8.21 -0.34
C ASP A 51 -26.26 9.27 -1.36
N ARG A 52 -27.20 10.07 -1.87
CA ARG A 52 -26.96 11.11 -2.89
C ARG A 52 -25.89 12.15 -2.52
N ARG A 53 -25.48 12.25 -1.25
CA ARG A 53 -24.42 13.16 -0.78
C ARG A 53 -23.02 12.59 -1.02
N THR A 54 -22.88 11.27 -1.12
CA THR A 54 -21.59 10.57 -1.31
C THR A 54 -21.54 9.69 -2.56
N SER A 55 -22.65 9.62 -3.28
CA SER A 55 -22.76 9.06 -4.62
C SER A 55 -22.90 10.18 -5.65
N VAL A 56 -22.58 9.87 -6.90
CA VAL A 56 -22.89 10.72 -8.05
C VAL A 56 -24.40 10.96 -8.12
N ASP A 57 -24.80 12.17 -8.50
CA ASP A 57 -26.22 12.51 -8.68
C ASP A 57 -26.85 11.70 -9.83
N PRO A 58 -27.92 10.90 -9.60
CA PRO A 58 -28.60 10.16 -10.66
C PRO A 58 -29.10 11.06 -11.79
N VAL A 59 -29.51 12.29 -11.50
CA VAL A 59 -29.96 13.25 -12.53
C VAL A 59 -28.81 13.60 -13.45
N LEU A 60 -27.59 13.72 -12.94
CA LEU A 60 -26.40 13.99 -13.76
C LEU A 60 -26.07 12.78 -14.65
N VAL A 61 -26.22 11.56 -14.13
CA VAL A 61 -26.03 10.33 -14.92
C VAL A 61 -27.03 10.29 -16.08
N GLU A 62 -28.31 10.52 -15.81
CA GLU A 62 -29.35 10.49 -16.84
C GLU A 62 -29.20 11.63 -17.86
N GLN A 63 -28.75 12.81 -17.44
CA GLN A 63 -28.39 13.90 -18.36
C GLN A 63 -27.22 13.51 -19.26
N LEU A 64 -26.19 12.83 -18.74
CA LEU A 64 -25.10 12.32 -19.56
C LEU A 64 -25.60 11.29 -20.58
N VAL A 65 -26.51 10.41 -20.18
CA VAL A 65 -27.16 9.46 -21.10
C VAL A 65 -27.89 10.23 -22.21
N ASP A 66 -28.71 11.22 -21.86
CA ASP A 66 -29.46 12.01 -22.84
C ASP A 66 -28.53 12.76 -23.81
N GLU A 67 -27.43 13.34 -23.33
CA GLU A 67 -26.42 14.00 -24.18
C GLU A 67 -25.75 13.02 -25.14
N LEU A 68 -25.44 11.79 -24.71
CA LEU A 68 -24.89 10.75 -25.58
C LEU A 68 -25.91 10.36 -26.66
N TYR A 69 -27.19 10.17 -26.31
CA TYR A 69 -28.24 9.88 -27.29
C TYR A 69 -28.44 11.03 -28.29
N ALA A 70 -28.41 12.28 -27.82
CA ALA A 70 -28.51 13.47 -28.69
C ALA A 70 -27.39 13.54 -29.73
N HIS A 71 -26.21 12.97 -29.42
CA HIS A 71 -25.06 12.89 -30.32
C HIS A 71 -25.00 11.57 -31.13
N GLY A 72 -26.08 10.78 -31.12
CA GLY A 72 -26.25 9.63 -32.01
C GLY A 72 -25.77 8.28 -31.46
N PHE A 73 -25.47 8.20 -30.16
CA PHE A 73 -25.20 6.91 -29.52
C PHE A 73 -26.50 6.15 -29.25
N GLU A 74 -26.54 4.88 -29.60
CA GLU A 74 -27.75 4.04 -29.48
C GLU A 74 -27.69 3.05 -28.31
N ARG A 75 -26.51 2.87 -27.69
CA ARG A 75 -26.29 1.94 -26.59
C ARG A 75 -25.42 2.58 -25.53
N VAL A 76 -26.05 2.93 -24.42
CA VAL A 76 -25.38 3.42 -23.22
C VAL A 76 -25.63 2.41 -22.11
N VAL A 77 -24.56 1.99 -21.43
CA VAL A 77 -24.61 1.13 -20.26
C VAL A 77 -24.04 1.89 -19.08
N VAL A 78 -24.73 1.84 -17.95
CA VAL A 78 -24.28 2.42 -16.69
C VAL A 78 -24.02 1.30 -15.69
N ALA A 79 -22.85 1.37 -15.09
CA ALA A 79 -22.46 0.50 -13.99
C ALA A 79 -22.05 1.33 -12.78
N ALA A 80 -22.24 0.78 -11.59
CA ALA A 80 -21.86 1.46 -10.35
C ALA A 80 -20.56 0.89 -9.79
N VAL A 81 -19.72 1.79 -9.29
CA VAL A 81 -18.51 1.46 -8.55
C VAL A 81 -18.72 1.85 -7.09
N ASP A 82 -18.57 0.91 -6.17
CA ASP A 82 -18.61 1.23 -4.74
C ASP A 82 -17.35 2.03 -4.35
N GLY A 83 -17.50 3.32 -4.06
CA GLY A 83 -16.40 4.20 -3.61
C GLY A 83 -15.81 3.84 -2.24
N ARG A 84 -16.40 2.87 -1.51
CA ARG A 84 -15.83 2.24 -0.31
C ARG A 84 -15.17 0.89 -0.58
N LEU A 85 -15.17 0.43 -1.83
CA LEU A 85 -14.58 -0.85 -2.24
C LEU A 85 -15.19 -2.05 -1.49
N ARG A 86 -16.52 -2.11 -1.40
CA ARG A 86 -17.24 -3.21 -0.72
C ARG A 86 -18.03 -4.06 -1.73
N PRO A 87 -18.37 -5.31 -1.38
CA PRO A 87 -19.06 -6.26 -2.26
C PRO A 87 -20.56 -6.01 -2.47
N ALA A 88 -21.12 -4.88 -2.06
CA ALA A 88 -22.56 -4.65 -2.18
C ALA A 88 -22.97 -4.26 -3.61
N PRO A 89 -24.22 -4.53 -4.05
CA PRO A 89 -24.73 -4.10 -5.36
C PRO A 89 -24.66 -2.58 -5.46
N GLY A 90 -23.79 -2.08 -6.35
CA GLY A 90 -23.52 -0.66 -6.47
C GLY A 90 -24.71 0.08 -7.09
N ILE A 91 -25.42 -0.57 -8.03
CA ILE A 91 -26.43 0.11 -8.86
C ILE A 91 -27.64 0.54 -8.03
N ARG A 92 -28.01 -0.26 -7.02
CA ARG A 92 -29.11 0.04 -6.11
C ARG A 92 -28.89 1.33 -5.32
N ARG A 93 -27.63 1.76 -5.15
CA ARG A 93 -27.30 2.98 -4.41
C ARG A 93 -27.40 4.25 -5.26
N LEU A 94 -27.39 4.11 -6.58
CA LEU A 94 -27.53 5.24 -7.49
C LEU A 94 -29.00 5.62 -7.72
N ASP A 95 -29.97 4.77 -7.36
CA ASP A 95 -31.41 5.05 -7.55
C ASP A 95 -31.77 5.32 -9.03
N LEU A 96 -31.19 4.53 -9.94
CA LEU A 96 -31.38 4.62 -11.39
C LEU A 96 -32.47 3.64 -11.87
N GLY A 97 -33.30 4.11 -12.81
CA GLY A 97 -34.41 3.34 -13.37
C GLY A 97 -34.14 2.66 -14.71
N GLY A 98 -33.04 2.98 -15.39
CA GLY A 98 -32.74 2.48 -16.74
C GLY A 98 -33.49 3.20 -17.86
N VAL A 99 -34.25 4.26 -17.54
CA VAL A 99 -34.90 5.13 -18.52
C VAL A 99 -34.82 6.57 -18.02
N THR A 100 -34.34 7.49 -18.84
CA THR A 100 -34.21 8.91 -18.46
C THR A 100 -35.57 9.61 -18.48
N ALA A 101 -35.62 10.82 -17.90
CA ALA A 101 -36.81 11.68 -17.97
C ALA A 101 -37.22 12.04 -19.41
N HIS A 102 -36.29 12.02 -20.37
CA HIS A 102 -36.55 12.28 -21.79
C HIS A 102 -36.91 11.01 -22.58
N GLY A 103 -36.95 9.84 -21.92
CA GLY A 103 -37.35 8.58 -22.53
C GLY A 103 -36.22 7.78 -23.17
N SER A 104 -34.96 8.15 -22.94
CA SER A 104 -33.79 7.40 -23.40
C SER A 104 -33.62 6.15 -22.54
N GLU A 105 -33.73 4.96 -23.13
CA GLU A 105 -33.51 3.68 -22.41
C GLU A 105 -32.01 3.37 -22.33
N TYR A 106 -31.50 2.92 -21.19
CA TYR A 106 -30.09 2.58 -21.00
C TYR A 106 -29.92 1.32 -20.15
N GLY A 107 -28.81 0.60 -20.39
CA GLY A 107 -28.49 -0.62 -19.67
C GLY A 107 -28.00 -0.32 -18.25
N LEU A 108 -28.36 -1.18 -17.30
CA LEU A 108 -27.84 -1.16 -15.93
C LEU A 108 -27.10 -2.47 -15.66
N VAL A 109 -25.82 -2.40 -15.29
CA VAL A 109 -24.98 -3.57 -15.03
C VAL A 109 -24.31 -3.48 -13.66
N GLU A 110 -24.33 -4.59 -12.93
CA GLU A 110 -23.47 -4.79 -11.76
C GLU A 110 -22.13 -5.35 -12.22
N LEU A 111 -21.03 -4.64 -11.93
CA LEU A 111 -19.70 -4.97 -12.45
C LEU A 111 -19.25 -6.40 -12.10
N GLY A 112 -19.60 -6.92 -10.93
CA GLY A 112 -19.24 -8.27 -10.49
C GLY A 112 -20.15 -9.39 -11.04
N ALA A 113 -21.15 -9.08 -11.87
CA ALA A 113 -22.09 -10.08 -12.37
C ALA A 113 -21.53 -10.95 -13.50
N ASP A 114 -20.66 -10.38 -14.35
CA ASP A 114 -19.97 -11.08 -15.44
C ASP A 114 -18.53 -10.59 -15.55
N VAL A 115 -17.60 -11.48 -15.26
CA VAL A 115 -16.18 -11.19 -15.05
C VAL A 115 -15.37 -12.06 -16.00
N ALA A 116 -14.43 -11.44 -16.71
CA ALA A 116 -13.45 -12.12 -17.54
C ALA A 116 -12.08 -12.08 -16.85
N GLU A 117 -11.15 -12.92 -17.33
CA GLU A 117 -9.73 -12.82 -16.92
C GLU A 117 -9.20 -11.42 -17.25
N GLY A 118 -8.61 -10.75 -16.26
CA GLY A 118 -8.05 -9.42 -16.43
C GLY A 118 -6.80 -9.45 -17.32
N PRO A 119 -6.53 -8.39 -18.11
CA PRO A 119 -5.38 -8.30 -19.00
C PRO A 119 -4.06 -8.00 -18.26
N PHE A 120 -3.87 -8.60 -17.09
CA PHE A 120 -2.75 -8.34 -16.19
C PHE A 120 -1.62 -9.36 -16.40
N PRO A 121 -0.35 -8.93 -16.48
CA PRO A 121 0.77 -9.84 -16.63
C PRO A 121 0.91 -10.76 -15.40
N GLY A 122 1.46 -11.96 -15.60
CA GLY A 122 1.75 -12.89 -14.48
C GLY A 122 2.74 -12.34 -13.44
N THR A 123 3.47 -11.28 -13.79
CA THR A 123 4.38 -10.52 -12.92
C THR A 123 3.72 -9.33 -12.23
N GLY A 124 2.45 -9.06 -12.52
CA GLY A 124 1.68 -7.94 -11.98
C GLY A 124 1.22 -8.15 -10.55
N VAL A 125 0.80 -7.06 -9.91
CA VAL A 125 0.18 -7.07 -8.57
C VAL A 125 -1.29 -7.51 -8.64
N LEU A 126 -1.92 -7.34 -9.81
CA LEU A 126 -3.28 -7.79 -10.15
C LEU A 126 -3.31 -9.11 -10.94
N ARG A 127 -2.20 -9.86 -10.99
CA ARG A 127 -2.14 -11.15 -11.69
C ARG A 127 -3.30 -12.08 -11.27
N GLY A 128 -3.93 -12.72 -12.25
CA GLY A 128 -5.04 -13.65 -12.03
C GLY A 128 -6.34 -13.00 -11.53
N MET A 129 -6.40 -11.67 -11.40
CA MET A 129 -7.61 -10.96 -10.99
C MET A 129 -8.53 -10.73 -12.19
N GLY A 130 -9.84 -10.84 -11.96
CA GLY A 130 -10.86 -10.63 -12.98
C GLY A 130 -11.21 -9.18 -13.18
N ILE A 131 -11.68 -8.84 -14.40
CA ILE A 131 -12.23 -7.52 -14.74
C ILE A 131 -13.63 -7.72 -15.35
N PRO A 132 -14.60 -6.83 -15.05
CA PRO A 132 -15.92 -6.89 -15.65
C PRO A 132 -15.85 -6.98 -17.18
N ARG A 133 -16.50 -8.00 -17.75
CA ARG A 133 -16.47 -8.22 -19.21
C ARG A 133 -16.95 -7.00 -19.98
N VAL A 134 -18.01 -6.37 -19.49
CA VAL A 134 -18.58 -5.13 -20.05
C VAL A 134 -17.54 -4.00 -20.11
N TRP A 135 -16.61 -3.93 -19.17
CA TRP A 135 -15.52 -2.94 -19.22
C TRP A 135 -14.54 -3.25 -20.34
N LEU A 136 -14.10 -4.51 -20.44
CA LEU A 136 -13.15 -4.93 -21.47
C LEU A 136 -13.70 -4.77 -22.88
N GLU A 137 -14.98 -5.05 -23.08
CA GLU A 137 -15.66 -5.05 -24.39
C GLU A 137 -16.24 -3.69 -24.78
N ALA A 138 -16.35 -2.74 -23.84
CA ALA A 138 -16.85 -1.39 -24.13
C ALA A 138 -15.99 -0.69 -25.20
N GLY A 139 -16.67 -0.07 -26.18
CA GLY A 139 -16.03 0.71 -27.24
C GLY A 139 -15.53 2.08 -26.76
N PHE A 140 -16.14 2.61 -25.71
CA PHE A 140 -15.70 3.83 -25.01
C PHE A 140 -16.09 3.77 -23.53
N ARG A 141 -15.19 4.22 -22.66
CA ARG A 141 -15.32 4.15 -21.19
C ARG A 141 -15.28 5.53 -20.56
N ILE A 142 -16.36 5.91 -19.89
CA ILE A 142 -16.46 7.15 -19.12
C ILE A 142 -16.39 6.82 -17.62
N ASN A 143 -15.46 7.46 -16.91
CA ASN A 143 -15.31 7.36 -15.47
C ASN A 143 -15.92 8.60 -14.79
N LEU A 144 -17.09 8.42 -14.16
CA LEU A 144 -17.83 9.46 -13.45
C LEU A 144 -17.68 9.30 -11.93
N ALA A 145 -16.83 10.13 -11.33
CA ALA A 145 -16.52 10.11 -9.91
C ALA A 145 -17.29 11.18 -9.12
N LYS A 146 -17.43 10.97 -7.81
CA LYS A 146 -17.96 11.97 -6.87
C LYS A 146 -16.84 12.81 -6.27
N ASN A 147 -17.03 14.12 -6.13
CA ASN A 147 -16.08 15.00 -5.45
C ASN A 147 -16.20 14.86 -3.92
N ALA A 148 -15.25 14.15 -3.29
CA ALA A 148 -15.26 13.95 -1.84
C ALA A 148 -13.86 13.88 -1.21
N THR A 149 -13.77 14.18 0.10
CA THR A 149 -12.57 13.87 0.89
C THR A 149 -12.53 12.39 1.29
N HIS A 150 -11.33 11.83 1.45
CA HIS A 150 -11.12 10.44 1.86
C HIS A 150 -10.15 10.37 3.04
N ALA A 151 -10.45 9.57 4.06
CA ALA A 151 -9.65 9.51 5.29
C ALA A 151 -8.18 9.07 5.04
N GLU A 152 -7.99 8.09 4.16
CA GLU A 152 -6.66 7.59 3.79
C GLU A 152 -6.02 8.33 2.59
N PHE A 153 -6.73 8.44 1.46
CA PHE A 153 -6.20 9.06 0.25
C PHE A 153 -6.15 10.59 0.30
N GLY A 154 -6.83 11.22 1.27
CA GLY A 154 -7.00 12.68 1.38
C GLY A 154 -8.21 13.16 0.59
N TYR A 155 -8.32 12.75 -0.66
CA TYR A 155 -9.47 12.95 -1.53
C TYR A 155 -9.77 11.70 -2.34
N ALA A 156 -11.01 11.58 -2.82
CA ALA A 156 -11.46 10.55 -3.73
C ALA A 156 -12.09 11.22 -4.95
N LEU A 157 -11.56 10.90 -6.12
CA LEU A 157 -11.93 11.41 -7.44
C LEU A 157 -11.83 10.27 -8.47
N CYS A 158 -11.43 10.53 -9.71
CA CYS A 158 -11.42 9.57 -10.79
C CYS A 158 -10.45 8.41 -10.55
N LEU A 159 -9.26 8.67 -10.00
CA LEU A 159 -8.28 7.61 -9.71
C LEU A 159 -8.79 6.64 -8.65
N ALA A 160 -9.37 7.17 -7.56
CA ALA A 160 -9.96 6.35 -6.51
C ALA A 160 -11.16 5.54 -7.02
N ASN A 161 -11.96 6.10 -7.94
CA ASN A 161 -13.11 5.41 -8.52
C ASN A 161 -12.70 4.17 -9.34
N LEU A 162 -11.55 4.19 -10.02
CA LEU A 162 -11.06 3.03 -10.78
C LEU A 162 -10.72 1.82 -9.90
N LEU A 163 -10.42 2.02 -8.61
CA LEU A 163 -10.11 0.92 -7.69
C LEU A 163 -11.29 -0.04 -7.49
N GLY A 164 -12.52 0.38 -7.78
CA GLY A 164 -13.68 -0.52 -7.69
C GLY A 164 -13.92 -1.38 -8.93
N LEU A 165 -13.06 -1.28 -9.95
CA LEU A 165 -13.18 -2.05 -11.19
C LEU A 165 -12.83 -3.53 -11.02
N PRO A 166 -11.71 -3.93 -10.37
CA PRO A 166 -11.38 -5.35 -10.25
C PRO A 166 -12.46 -6.15 -9.52
N ASP A 167 -12.66 -7.38 -9.99
CA ASP A 167 -13.53 -8.31 -9.30
C ASP A 167 -12.85 -8.89 -8.08
N SER A 168 -13.50 -8.75 -6.93
CA SER A 168 -13.05 -9.28 -5.66
C SER A 168 -14.23 -9.33 -4.68
N ALA A 169 -14.28 -10.43 -3.92
CA ALA A 169 -15.27 -10.63 -2.87
C ALA A 169 -15.13 -9.64 -1.71
N ASP A 170 -13.94 -9.07 -1.49
CA ASP A 170 -13.69 -7.98 -0.57
C ASP A 170 -12.59 -7.07 -1.14
N ARG A 171 -13.00 -6.13 -2.02
CA ARG A 171 -12.06 -5.25 -2.72
C ARG A 171 -11.21 -4.41 -1.76
N HIS A 172 -11.75 -3.98 -0.62
CA HIS A 172 -10.95 -3.26 0.36
C HIS A 172 -9.86 -4.17 0.95
N GLN A 173 -10.19 -5.43 1.25
CA GLN A 173 -9.17 -6.38 1.68
C GLN A 173 -8.14 -6.63 0.58
N ASP A 174 -8.59 -7.02 -0.61
CA ASP A 174 -7.69 -7.48 -1.65
C ASP A 174 -6.87 -6.34 -2.29
N LEU A 175 -7.43 -5.14 -2.45
CA LEU A 175 -6.80 -4.04 -3.18
C LEU A 175 -6.16 -2.98 -2.28
N VAL A 176 -6.56 -2.91 -1.00
CA VAL A 176 -6.12 -1.86 -0.07
C VAL A 176 -5.42 -2.40 1.18
N ALA A 177 -5.81 -3.58 1.66
CA ALA A 177 -5.17 -4.20 2.83
C ALA A 177 -4.04 -5.16 2.42
N ASP A 178 -4.22 -5.96 1.39
CA ASP A 178 -3.25 -7.01 1.06
C ASP A 178 -2.22 -6.58 -0.01
N ARG A 179 -2.44 -5.44 -0.65
CA ARG A 179 -1.61 -4.90 -1.75
C ARG A 179 -1.28 -3.42 -1.55
N ASP A 180 -0.22 -2.97 -2.20
CA ASP A 180 0.03 -1.53 -2.34
C ASP A 180 -0.98 -0.92 -3.33
N THR A 181 -1.84 -0.04 -2.85
CA THR A 181 -2.92 0.54 -3.66
C THR A 181 -2.41 1.44 -4.79
N GLY A 182 -1.22 2.02 -4.64
CA GLY A 182 -0.57 2.78 -5.69
C GLY A 182 -0.15 1.90 -6.86
N GLU A 183 0.46 0.74 -6.57
CA GLU A 183 0.80 -0.27 -7.59
C GLU A 183 -0.46 -0.82 -8.28
N VAL A 184 -1.52 -1.10 -7.51
CA VAL A 184 -2.82 -1.54 -8.06
C VAL A 184 -3.37 -0.51 -9.05
N LEU A 185 -3.39 0.77 -8.67
CA LEU A 185 -3.87 1.83 -9.54
C LEU A 185 -3.02 1.98 -10.80
N VAL A 186 -1.70 1.93 -10.67
CA VAL A 186 -0.77 2.04 -11.81
C VAL A 186 -1.04 0.91 -12.81
N GLU A 187 -1.23 -0.32 -12.33
CA GLU A 187 -1.52 -1.46 -13.20
C GLU A 187 -2.90 -1.32 -13.87
N LEU A 188 -3.91 -0.82 -13.15
CA LEU A 188 -5.22 -0.48 -13.72
C LEU A 188 -5.12 0.57 -14.83
N LEU A 189 -4.37 1.64 -14.61
CA LEU A 189 -4.18 2.70 -15.62
C LEU A 189 -3.46 2.17 -16.86
N ARG A 190 -2.54 1.22 -16.69
CA ARG A 190 -1.77 0.64 -17.80
C ARG A 190 -2.60 -0.31 -18.67
N HIS A 191 -3.42 -1.15 -18.04
CA HIS A 191 -4.10 -2.26 -18.73
C HIS A 191 -5.61 -2.07 -18.91
N CYS A 192 -6.24 -1.26 -18.07
CA CYS A 192 -7.68 -1.03 -18.03
C CYS A 192 -8.04 0.47 -17.93
N PRO A 193 -7.45 1.38 -18.73
CA PRO A 193 -7.77 2.81 -18.63
C PRO A 193 -9.22 3.10 -19.04
N ALA A 194 -9.74 4.20 -18.51
CA ALA A 194 -10.93 4.86 -19.06
C ALA A 194 -10.50 5.85 -20.16
N ASP A 195 -11.42 6.16 -21.07
CA ASP A 195 -11.15 7.05 -22.20
C ASP A 195 -11.47 8.52 -21.88
N PHE A 196 -12.34 8.74 -20.89
CA PHE A 196 -12.78 10.07 -20.47
C PHE A 196 -13.20 10.09 -18.99
N HIS A 197 -13.04 11.25 -18.35
CA HIS A 197 -13.22 11.42 -16.91
C HIS A 197 -14.13 12.61 -16.61
N LEU A 198 -15.10 12.39 -15.72
CA LEU A 198 -16.02 13.41 -15.23
C LEU A 198 -16.07 13.36 -13.69
N VAL A 199 -16.12 14.51 -13.05
CA VAL A 199 -16.29 14.64 -11.60
C VAL A 199 -17.57 15.41 -11.31
N ASP A 200 -18.50 14.76 -10.62
CA ASP A 200 -19.65 15.39 -10.00
C ASP A 200 -19.18 16.18 -8.76
N ALA A 201 -19.05 17.50 -8.94
CA ALA A 201 -18.84 18.47 -7.87
C ALA A 201 -19.98 19.49 -7.82
N LEU A 202 -21.22 19.10 -8.16
CA LEU A 202 -22.37 20.00 -8.02
C LEU A 202 -22.70 20.16 -6.53
N ALA A 203 -22.87 19.03 -5.87
CA ALA A 203 -22.87 18.88 -4.42
C ALA A 203 -21.75 17.93 -4.02
N SER A 204 -20.86 18.38 -3.15
CA SER A 204 -19.68 17.63 -2.73
C SER A 204 -19.76 17.20 -1.27
N SER A 205 -18.85 16.33 -0.83
CA SER A 205 -18.72 15.93 0.58
C SER A 205 -17.31 16.18 1.10
N HIS A 206 -17.13 17.09 2.06
CA HIS A 206 -15.81 17.44 2.58
C HIS A 206 -15.56 16.93 4.02
N GLY A 207 -14.55 17.46 4.70
CA GLY A 207 -14.27 17.14 6.10
C GLY A 207 -13.26 16.00 6.28
N PRO A 208 -13.22 15.38 7.47
CA PRO A 208 -12.17 14.41 7.82
C PRO A 208 -12.26 13.09 7.04
N ALA A 209 -13.45 12.69 6.60
CA ALA A 209 -13.71 11.44 5.90
C ALA A 209 -15.01 11.51 5.07
N GLY A 210 -15.09 12.44 4.11
CA GLY A 210 -16.32 12.76 3.36
C GLY A 210 -16.96 11.58 2.61
N THR A 211 -16.17 10.56 2.23
CA THR A 211 -16.67 9.29 1.66
C THR A 211 -17.31 8.34 2.70
N GLU A 212 -16.92 8.44 3.97
CA GLU A 212 -17.44 7.64 5.08
C GLU A 212 -18.63 8.36 5.75
N VAL A 213 -18.44 9.62 6.09
CA VAL A 213 -19.39 10.48 6.80
C VAL A 213 -19.68 11.72 5.92
N PRO A 214 -20.88 11.81 5.31
CA PRO A 214 -21.20 12.90 4.41
C PRO A 214 -21.20 14.26 5.13
N VAL A 215 -20.47 15.23 4.59
CA VAL A 215 -20.52 16.62 5.04
C VAL A 215 -20.76 17.50 3.81
N PRO A 216 -22.03 17.71 3.45
CA PRO A 216 -22.41 18.27 2.16
C PRO A 216 -21.99 19.73 2.03
N ILE A 217 -21.46 20.09 0.86
CA ILE A 217 -21.14 21.46 0.47
C ILE A 217 -21.49 21.68 -1.00
N THR A 218 -22.24 22.74 -1.30
CA THR A 218 -22.54 23.11 -2.68
C THR A 218 -21.33 23.80 -3.30
N THR A 219 -20.73 23.13 -4.27
CA THR A 219 -19.58 23.63 -5.03
C THR A 219 -19.97 24.05 -6.45
N GLY A 220 -21.10 23.55 -6.97
CA GLY A 220 -21.68 23.98 -8.24
C GLY A 220 -20.74 23.85 -9.43
N THR A 221 -19.89 22.82 -9.43
CA THR A 221 -18.80 22.65 -10.40
C THR A 221 -18.90 21.28 -11.07
N LEU A 222 -18.52 21.19 -12.33
CA LEU A 222 -18.23 19.93 -13.03
C LEU A 222 -16.79 19.99 -13.53
N LEU A 223 -16.05 18.90 -13.36
CA LEU A 223 -14.74 18.75 -13.98
C LEU A 223 -14.79 17.66 -15.03
N ALA A 224 -14.29 17.95 -16.22
CA ALA A 224 -14.22 16.97 -17.31
C ALA A 224 -12.83 17.01 -17.95
N GLY A 225 -12.36 15.86 -18.44
CA GLY A 225 -11.09 15.77 -19.14
C GLY A 225 -10.79 14.36 -19.67
N ASP A 226 -9.75 14.27 -20.48
CA ASP A 226 -9.32 13.03 -21.15
C ASP A 226 -8.17 12.31 -20.45
N ASP A 227 -7.73 12.81 -19.30
CA ASP A 227 -6.60 12.30 -18.53
C ASP A 227 -6.95 12.28 -17.04
N ALA A 228 -6.97 11.08 -16.44
CA ALA A 228 -7.30 10.87 -15.04
C ALA A 228 -6.38 11.64 -14.09
N LEU A 229 -5.07 11.68 -14.37
CA LEU A 229 -4.09 12.35 -13.52
C LEU A 229 -4.30 13.86 -13.59
N ALA A 230 -4.56 14.39 -14.79
CA ALA A 230 -4.81 15.81 -14.99
C ALA A 230 -6.09 16.26 -14.26
N VAL A 231 -7.18 15.47 -14.38
CA VAL A 231 -8.47 15.75 -13.72
C VAL A 231 -8.32 15.70 -12.20
N ASP A 232 -7.69 14.65 -11.64
CA ASP A 232 -7.49 14.54 -10.19
C ASP A 232 -6.56 15.65 -9.65
N LEU A 233 -5.54 16.05 -10.41
CA LEU A 233 -4.64 17.15 -10.06
C LEU A 233 -5.41 18.48 -9.98
N VAL A 234 -6.29 18.78 -10.94
CA VAL A 234 -7.13 19.98 -10.91
C VAL A 234 -8.17 19.88 -9.78
N GLY A 235 -8.81 18.73 -9.61
CA GLY A 235 -9.77 18.49 -8.53
C GLY A 235 -9.15 18.70 -7.14
N ALA A 236 -7.95 18.18 -6.90
CA ALA A 236 -7.22 18.41 -5.65
C ALA A 236 -6.92 19.91 -5.41
N ARG A 237 -6.56 20.66 -6.46
CA ARG A 237 -6.35 22.11 -6.37
C ARG A 237 -7.62 22.87 -6.05
N LEU A 238 -8.76 22.50 -6.66
CA LEU A 238 -10.07 23.08 -6.32
C LEU A 238 -10.45 22.79 -4.87
N MET A 239 -10.10 21.62 -4.33
CA MET A 239 -10.25 21.30 -2.91
C MET A 239 -9.26 22.05 -2.00
N GLY A 240 -8.29 22.80 -2.54
CA GLY A 240 -7.19 23.39 -1.76
C GLY A 240 -6.30 22.34 -1.09
N ALA A 241 -6.24 21.12 -1.63
CA ALA A 241 -5.37 20.05 -1.18
C ALA A 241 -4.03 20.07 -1.94
N GLU A 242 -2.97 19.58 -1.30
CA GLU A 242 -1.72 19.26 -1.99
C GLU A 242 -1.93 18.00 -2.86
N PRO A 243 -1.86 18.07 -4.20
CA PRO A 243 -2.26 16.95 -5.07
C PRO A 243 -1.51 15.66 -4.77
N LEU A 244 -0.18 15.72 -4.65
CA LEU A 244 0.67 14.55 -4.42
C LEU A 244 0.62 14.04 -2.97
N SER A 245 -0.22 14.67 -2.12
CA SER A 245 -0.51 14.09 -0.81
C SER A 245 -1.37 12.83 -0.90
N SER A 246 -2.04 12.58 -2.04
CA SER A 246 -2.70 11.31 -2.33
C SER A 246 -1.70 10.25 -2.79
N PRO A 247 -1.66 9.05 -2.16
CA PRO A 247 -0.76 7.98 -2.59
C PRO A 247 -1.09 7.49 -4.01
N LEU A 248 -2.35 7.59 -4.41
CA LEU A 248 -2.83 7.20 -5.74
C LEU A 248 -2.22 8.09 -6.83
N LEU A 249 -2.40 9.42 -6.71
CA LEU A 249 -1.84 10.36 -7.67
C LEU A 249 -0.31 10.37 -7.62
N ALA A 250 0.28 10.24 -6.42
CA ALA A 250 1.74 10.17 -6.28
C ALA A 250 2.34 8.96 -7.01
N ALA A 251 1.74 7.76 -6.87
CA ALA A 251 2.18 6.57 -7.59
C ALA A 251 2.00 6.72 -9.11
N ALA A 252 0.85 7.23 -9.56
CA ALA A 252 0.59 7.46 -10.98
C ALA A 252 1.55 8.48 -11.61
N VAL A 253 1.86 9.59 -10.92
CA VAL A 253 2.82 10.60 -11.40
C VAL A 253 4.26 10.06 -11.39
N ALA A 254 4.63 9.25 -10.40
CA ALA A 254 5.94 8.61 -10.38
C ALA A 254 6.14 7.65 -11.56
N GLU A 255 5.08 6.99 -12.01
CA GLU A 255 5.11 6.05 -13.13
C GLU A 255 4.98 6.73 -14.50
N PHE A 256 3.96 7.56 -14.70
CA PHE A 256 3.60 8.10 -16.01
C PHE A 256 4.12 9.54 -16.24
N GLY A 257 4.72 10.14 -15.21
CA GLY A 257 5.13 11.54 -15.22
C GLY A 257 3.98 12.49 -14.85
N THR A 258 4.34 13.76 -14.60
CA THR A 258 3.35 14.81 -14.32
C THR A 258 2.69 15.24 -15.64
N PRO A 259 1.35 15.23 -15.76
CA PRO A 259 0.68 15.65 -16.99
C PRO A 259 0.78 17.17 -17.19
N GLU A 260 0.87 17.60 -18.45
CA GLU A 260 0.73 19.01 -18.82
C GLU A 260 -0.74 19.41 -18.85
N VAL A 261 -1.16 20.20 -17.87
CA VAL A 261 -2.58 20.57 -17.68
C VAL A 261 -2.89 21.92 -18.31
N ARG A 262 -3.84 21.94 -19.26
CA ARG A 262 -4.54 23.16 -19.70
C ARG A 262 -5.91 23.20 -19.03
N ILE A 263 -6.16 24.24 -18.22
CA ILE A 263 -7.46 24.48 -17.59
C ILE A 263 -8.28 25.45 -18.44
N ASP A 264 -9.46 25.02 -18.85
CA ASP A 264 -10.49 25.88 -19.46
C ASP A 264 -11.64 26.03 -18.47
N GLY A 265 -11.71 27.17 -17.77
CA GLY A 265 -12.72 27.42 -16.73
C GLY A 265 -12.17 28.01 -15.44
N ASP A 266 -12.95 27.92 -14.37
CA ASP A 266 -12.61 28.52 -13.08
C ASP A 266 -11.88 27.54 -12.15
N ALA A 267 -10.61 27.82 -11.90
CA ALA A 267 -9.76 27.05 -10.99
C ALA A 267 -9.72 27.61 -9.55
N THR A 268 -10.65 28.49 -9.18
CA THR A 268 -10.69 29.05 -7.82
C THR A 268 -11.01 27.95 -6.80
N PRO A 269 -10.21 27.77 -5.73
CA PRO A 269 -10.51 26.79 -4.70
C PRO A 269 -11.90 26.99 -4.08
N TYR A 270 -12.56 25.89 -3.74
CA TYR A 270 -13.88 25.85 -3.14
C TYR A 270 -13.90 26.58 -1.79
N ALA A 271 -14.70 27.63 -1.70
CA ALA A 271 -14.87 28.39 -0.47
C ALA A 271 -15.45 27.49 0.64
N GLY A 272 -14.82 27.51 1.82
CA GLY A 272 -15.27 26.72 2.96
C GLY A 272 -14.92 25.23 2.90
N TRP A 273 -14.14 24.77 1.92
CA TRP A 273 -13.67 23.40 1.87
C TRP A 273 -12.76 23.04 3.05
N ARG A 274 -12.94 21.84 3.63
CA ARG A 274 -12.13 21.32 4.74
C ARG A 274 -11.52 19.99 4.33
N ASN A 275 -10.20 19.95 4.16
CA ASN A 275 -9.47 18.70 3.91
C ASN A 275 -9.25 17.90 5.21
N PRO A 276 -9.09 16.58 5.15
CA PRO A 276 -8.65 15.79 6.29
C PRO A 276 -7.31 16.32 6.81
N ALA A 277 -7.15 16.45 8.12
CA ALA A 277 -5.89 16.93 8.70
C ALA A 277 -4.71 16.01 8.30
N PRO A 278 -3.51 16.52 7.98
CA PRO A 278 -2.36 15.69 7.59
C PRO A 278 -2.03 14.59 8.60
N GLU A 279 -2.17 14.88 9.90
CA GLU A 279 -1.92 13.94 10.99
C GLU A 279 -2.98 12.82 11.03
N LEU A 280 -4.23 13.15 10.66
CA LEU A 280 -5.30 12.16 10.56
C LEU A 280 -4.99 11.17 9.43
N ARG A 281 -4.59 11.68 8.25
CA ARG A 281 -4.19 10.86 7.11
C ARG A 281 -2.97 10.02 7.45
N ALA A 282 -1.95 10.60 8.07
CA ALA A 282 -0.75 9.89 8.51
C ALA A 282 -1.07 8.80 9.54
N ALA A 283 -1.98 9.05 10.49
CA ALA A 283 -2.42 8.05 11.45
C ALA A 283 -3.16 6.89 10.77
N ARG A 284 -4.02 7.17 9.78
CA ARG A 284 -4.75 6.14 9.02
C ARG A 284 -3.81 5.30 8.15
N ARG A 285 -2.89 5.95 7.41
CA ARG A 285 -1.87 5.28 6.58
C ARG A 285 -0.84 4.50 7.39
N GLY A 286 -0.55 4.96 8.60
CA GLY A 286 0.40 4.31 9.51
C GLY A 286 -0.11 3.01 10.13
N LEU A 287 -1.36 2.62 9.86
CA LEU A 287 -1.90 1.30 10.18
C LEU A 287 -1.43 0.32 9.12
N ARG A 288 -0.96 -0.86 9.56
CA ARG A 288 -0.48 -1.89 8.63
C ARG A 288 -1.54 -2.28 7.62
N THR A 289 -1.12 -2.45 6.38
CA THR A 289 -1.94 -2.91 5.26
C THR A 289 -2.57 -4.26 5.60
N ASP A 290 -1.77 -5.24 6.02
CA ASP A 290 -2.21 -6.57 6.49
C ASP A 290 -2.92 -6.57 7.88
N GLY A 291 -3.01 -5.41 8.51
CA GLY A 291 -3.32 -5.22 9.91
C GLY A 291 -4.80 -5.40 10.21
N ALA A 292 -5.09 -6.23 11.21
CA ALA A 292 -6.44 -6.53 11.61
C ALA A 292 -7.22 -5.26 12.06
N LEU A 293 -6.52 -4.24 12.55
CA LEU A 293 -7.08 -2.95 12.92
C LEU A 293 -7.51 -2.10 11.71
N ARG A 294 -6.73 -2.12 10.62
CA ARG A 294 -7.09 -1.45 9.36
C ARG A 294 -8.38 -2.05 8.78
N ARG A 295 -8.51 -3.38 8.80
CA ARG A 295 -9.74 -4.08 8.42
C ARG A 295 -10.95 -3.69 9.28
N VAL A 296 -10.78 -3.65 10.61
CA VAL A 296 -11.87 -3.22 11.51
C VAL A 296 -12.30 -1.78 11.21
N LEU A 297 -11.35 -0.86 11.03
CA LEU A 297 -11.68 0.52 10.71
C LEU A 297 -12.33 0.70 9.33
N ALA A 298 -11.97 -0.13 8.35
CA ALA A 298 -12.63 -0.17 7.04
C ALA A 298 -14.07 -0.69 7.14
N ALA A 299 -14.31 -1.73 7.95
CA ALA A 299 -15.64 -2.26 8.21
C ALA A 299 -16.53 -1.21 8.90
N VAL A 300 -15.98 -0.58 9.94
CA VAL A 300 -16.60 0.47 10.77
C VAL A 300 -16.90 1.75 9.98
N GLY A 301 -16.12 2.11 8.96
CA GLY A 301 -16.36 3.30 8.14
C GLY A 301 -17.52 3.18 7.13
N GLY A 302 -18.23 2.04 7.05
CA GLY A 302 -19.23 1.78 6.01
C GLY A 302 -20.60 1.27 6.48
N GLN A 303 -21.59 1.31 5.57
CA GLN A 303 -22.99 0.88 5.79
C GLN A 303 -23.20 -0.60 5.38
N GLY A 304 -24.06 -1.33 6.11
CA GLY A 304 -24.39 -2.73 5.79
C GLY A 304 -23.64 -3.80 6.61
N GLU A 305 -22.89 -3.40 7.62
CA GLU A 305 -22.42 -4.32 8.66
C GLU A 305 -23.58 -4.67 9.60
N GLU A 306 -23.76 -5.95 9.87
CA GLU A 306 -24.86 -6.48 10.69
C GLU A 306 -24.38 -6.90 12.08
N ASP A 307 -23.07 -7.09 12.28
CA ASP A 307 -22.53 -7.50 13.57
C ASP A 307 -22.75 -6.46 14.70
N PRO A 308 -23.32 -6.90 15.84
CA PRO A 308 -23.40 -6.23 17.13
C PRO A 308 -22.43 -5.09 17.42
N LEU A 309 -21.19 -5.56 17.48
CA LEU A 309 -20.02 -4.86 17.98
C LEU A 309 -19.53 -3.88 16.92
N LEU A 310 -19.44 -4.32 15.67
CA LEU A 310 -18.97 -3.49 14.57
C LEU A 310 -19.94 -2.35 14.27
N VAL A 311 -21.25 -2.58 14.39
CA VAL A 311 -22.28 -1.51 14.31
C VAL A 311 -22.07 -0.46 15.40
N ARG A 312 -21.86 -0.88 16.65
CA ARG A 312 -21.63 0.06 17.76
C ARG A 312 -20.32 0.84 17.59
N LEU A 313 -19.26 0.18 17.14
CA LEU A 313 -17.99 0.82 16.83
C LEU A 313 -18.14 1.82 15.68
N ARG A 314 -18.93 1.49 14.65
CA ARG A 314 -19.30 2.40 13.55
C ARG A 314 -20.01 3.63 14.06
N ASP A 315 -21.06 3.46 14.85
CA ASP A 315 -21.85 4.60 15.31
C ASP A 315 -21.00 5.55 16.17
N TRP A 316 -20.10 5.00 17.00
CA TRP A 316 -19.13 5.79 17.74
C TRP A 316 -18.11 6.50 16.84
N HIS A 317 -17.50 5.78 15.88
CA HIS A 317 -16.53 6.35 14.93
C HIS A 317 -17.17 7.46 14.10
N ASN A 318 -18.34 7.21 13.51
CA ASN A 318 -19.08 8.19 12.72
C ASN A 318 -19.44 9.40 13.56
N GLY A 319 -19.97 9.22 14.78
CA GLY A 319 -20.27 10.34 15.68
C GLY A 319 -19.05 11.19 16.02
N LEU A 320 -17.87 10.57 16.18
CA LEU A 320 -16.62 11.29 16.42
C LEU A 320 -16.13 12.03 15.18
N VAL A 321 -16.25 11.43 14.00
CA VAL A 321 -15.94 12.06 12.71
C VAL A 321 -16.87 13.25 12.45
N GLU A 322 -18.18 13.09 12.64
CA GLU A 322 -19.18 14.17 12.54
C GLU A 322 -18.86 15.31 13.50
N ALA A 323 -18.63 15.02 14.78
CA ALA A 323 -18.27 16.03 15.77
C ALA A 323 -16.96 16.75 15.40
N SER A 324 -16.01 16.06 14.78
CA SER A 324 -14.72 16.62 14.37
C SER A 324 -14.79 17.59 13.20
N VAL A 325 -15.93 17.66 12.50
CA VAL A 325 -16.16 18.65 11.45
C VAL A 325 -16.11 20.05 12.05
N ASP A 326 -16.87 20.29 13.14
CA ASP A 326 -17.07 21.63 13.71
C ASP A 326 -16.44 21.85 15.09
N SER A 327 -15.90 20.80 15.72
CA SER A 327 -15.27 20.89 17.04
C SER A 327 -13.78 20.58 16.99
N PRO A 328 -12.90 21.58 17.23
CA PRO A 328 -11.46 21.36 17.36
C PRO A 328 -11.11 20.35 18.45
N LEU A 329 -11.92 20.27 19.51
CA LEU A 329 -11.75 19.28 20.57
C LEU A 329 -12.02 17.87 20.04
N ALA A 330 -13.10 17.67 19.27
CA ALA A 330 -13.39 16.37 18.66
C ALA A 330 -12.34 15.99 17.62
N THR A 331 -11.84 16.93 16.80
CA THR A 331 -10.70 16.69 15.90
C THR A 331 -9.47 16.24 16.67
N ARG A 332 -9.16 16.88 17.80
CA ARG A 332 -8.03 16.49 18.67
C ARG A 332 -8.23 15.09 19.23
N GLN A 333 -9.44 14.72 19.65
CA GLN A 333 -9.72 13.38 20.16
C GLN A 333 -9.67 12.31 19.07
N LEU A 334 -10.27 12.55 17.90
CA LEU A 334 -10.16 11.64 16.75
C LEU A 334 -8.70 11.36 16.38
N ARG A 335 -7.88 12.42 16.34
CA ARG A 335 -6.44 12.30 16.11
C ARG A 335 -5.76 11.45 17.18
N LYS A 336 -6.04 11.69 18.47
CA LYS A 336 -5.44 10.91 19.57
C LYS A 336 -5.85 9.44 19.51
N CYS A 337 -7.12 9.15 19.24
CA CYS A 337 -7.63 7.79 19.09
C CYS A 337 -6.90 7.04 17.97
N LEU A 338 -6.83 7.63 16.76
CA LEU A 338 -6.14 7.00 15.64
C LEU A 338 -4.63 6.88 15.85
N ALA A 339 -4.00 7.87 16.49
CA ALA A 339 -2.59 7.80 16.85
C ALA A 339 -2.30 6.68 17.86
N ALA A 340 -3.17 6.50 18.87
CA ALA A 340 -3.06 5.43 19.85
C ALA A 340 -3.24 4.05 19.20
N LEU A 341 -4.23 3.92 18.31
CA LEU A 341 -4.47 2.73 17.51
C LEU A 341 -3.27 2.38 16.62
N GLY A 342 -2.72 3.35 15.89
CA GLY A 342 -1.49 3.16 15.10
C GLY A 342 -0.26 2.84 15.96
N TYR A 343 -0.17 3.37 17.18
CA TYR A 343 0.90 3.02 18.10
C TYR A 343 0.80 1.57 18.58
N LEU A 344 -0.39 1.11 18.96
CA LEU A 344 -0.63 -0.28 19.38
C LEU A 344 -0.34 -1.27 18.24
N ASP A 345 -0.75 -0.93 17.02
CA ASP A 345 -0.48 -1.74 15.82
C ASP A 345 1.03 -1.84 15.54
N ARG A 346 1.78 -0.72 15.66
CA ARG A 346 3.24 -0.72 15.55
C ARG A 346 3.93 -1.55 16.63
N LEU A 347 3.47 -1.48 17.88
CA LEU A 347 4.03 -2.30 18.96
C LEU A 347 3.78 -3.80 18.74
N ALA A 348 2.56 -4.16 18.33
CA ALA A 348 2.22 -5.53 18.01
C ALA A 348 3.09 -6.06 16.85
N ASN A 349 3.32 -5.23 15.83
CA ASN A 349 4.23 -5.55 14.74
C ASN A 349 5.67 -5.75 15.21
N ALA A 350 6.22 -4.79 15.95
CA ALA A 350 7.60 -4.87 16.44
C ALA A 350 7.82 -6.12 17.30
N TRP A 351 6.84 -6.49 18.13
CA TRP A 351 6.87 -7.74 18.87
C TRP A 351 6.89 -8.98 17.96
N GLN A 352 6.10 -9.01 16.88
CA GLN A 352 6.16 -10.10 15.89
C GLN A 352 7.52 -10.16 15.20
N VAL A 353 8.03 -9.01 14.75
CA VAL A 353 9.34 -8.92 14.06
C VAL A 353 10.49 -9.40 14.94
N ILE A 354 10.47 -9.07 16.24
CA ILE A 354 11.57 -9.36 17.16
C ILE A 354 11.43 -10.75 17.81
N GLY A 355 10.21 -11.15 18.19
CA GLY A 355 9.98 -12.29 19.08
C GLY A 355 9.02 -13.36 18.56
N ALA A 356 8.29 -13.12 17.46
CA ALA A 356 7.34 -14.09 16.91
C ALA A 356 7.30 -14.03 15.37
N LYS A 357 8.48 -14.25 14.76
CA LYS A 357 8.69 -14.12 13.30
C LYS A 357 7.81 -15.06 12.47
N ASP A 358 7.39 -16.19 13.04
CA ASP A 358 6.42 -17.13 12.46
C ASP A 358 5.03 -16.52 12.25
N ARG A 359 4.68 -15.48 13.01
CA ARG A 359 3.38 -14.80 12.93
C ARG A 359 3.34 -13.65 11.93
N VAL A 360 4.50 -13.22 11.43
CA VAL A 360 4.58 -12.14 10.44
C VAL A 360 3.94 -12.64 9.14
N PRO A 361 2.94 -11.95 8.58
CA PRO A 361 2.35 -12.36 7.31
C PRO A 361 3.35 -12.16 6.17
N ARG A 362 3.30 -13.08 5.19
CA ARG A 362 4.05 -12.95 3.94
C ARG A 362 3.17 -12.22 2.93
N PRO A 363 3.50 -10.98 2.55
CA PRO A 363 2.68 -10.21 1.63
C PRO A 363 2.74 -10.81 0.22
N GLU A 364 1.64 -10.67 -0.51
CA GLU A 364 1.60 -11.00 -1.92
C GLU A 364 1.96 -9.76 -2.74
N VAL A 365 3.08 -9.82 -3.48
CA VAL A 365 3.55 -8.70 -4.32
C VAL A 365 3.69 -9.14 -5.78
N GLY A 366 3.57 -8.18 -6.70
CA GLY A 366 4.05 -8.31 -8.07
C GLY A 366 5.56 -8.03 -8.16
N LEU A 367 6.18 -8.31 -9.31
CA LEU A 367 7.61 -8.12 -9.56
C LEU A 367 8.06 -6.65 -9.38
N GLY A 368 7.15 -5.68 -9.51
CA GLY A 368 7.43 -4.26 -9.27
C GLY A 368 8.35 -3.60 -10.31
N ILE A 369 8.81 -4.33 -11.33
CA ILE A 369 9.57 -3.86 -12.48
C ILE A 369 9.07 -4.57 -13.74
N ASP A 370 9.16 -3.91 -14.90
CA ASP A 370 8.82 -4.53 -16.18
C ASP A 370 10.00 -5.37 -16.68
N PRO A 371 9.84 -6.69 -16.90
CA PRO A 371 10.91 -7.53 -17.42
C PRO A 371 11.47 -7.07 -18.77
N THR A 372 10.66 -6.38 -19.58
CA THR A 372 11.06 -5.93 -20.93
C THR A 372 12.03 -4.75 -20.91
N ASP A 373 12.17 -4.07 -19.77
CA ASP A 373 13.11 -2.96 -19.57
C ASP A 373 14.57 -3.43 -19.40
N TYR A 374 14.82 -4.73 -19.22
CA TYR A 374 16.13 -5.26 -18.87
C TYR A 374 16.71 -6.16 -19.97
N GLY A 375 17.88 -5.78 -20.48
CA GLY A 375 18.61 -6.49 -21.53
C GLY A 375 19.93 -7.10 -21.04
N PRO A 376 20.67 -7.81 -21.92
CA PRO A 376 21.94 -8.45 -21.57
C PRO A 376 23.00 -7.52 -20.95
N ALA A 377 22.98 -6.22 -21.29
CA ALA A 377 23.91 -5.23 -20.76
C ALA A 377 23.68 -4.95 -19.26
N ASP A 378 22.43 -4.96 -18.80
CA ASP A 378 22.10 -4.73 -17.39
C ASP A 378 22.68 -5.84 -16.50
N PHE A 379 22.56 -7.10 -16.95
CA PHE A 379 23.16 -8.25 -16.28
C PHE A 379 24.70 -8.23 -16.31
N ALA A 380 25.31 -7.71 -17.36
CA ALA A 380 26.76 -7.53 -17.41
C ALA A 380 27.22 -6.46 -16.40
N ALA A 381 26.48 -5.36 -16.25
CA ALA A 381 26.76 -4.33 -15.26
C ALA A 381 26.68 -4.86 -13.81
N VAL A 382 25.80 -5.83 -13.53
CA VAL A 382 25.73 -6.53 -12.24
C VAL A 382 27.03 -7.30 -11.94
N GLU A 383 27.61 -7.96 -12.95
CA GLU A 383 28.86 -8.70 -12.79
C GLU A 383 30.05 -7.78 -12.49
N GLU A 384 30.12 -6.64 -13.19
CA GLU A 384 31.14 -5.61 -12.99
C GLU A 384 31.06 -5.01 -11.58
N LEU A 385 29.87 -4.57 -11.17
CA LEU A 385 29.63 -4.03 -9.84
C LEU A 385 29.97 -5.05 -8.74
N GLY A 386 29.49 -6.29 -8.87
CA GLY A 386 29.75 -7.33 -7.88
C GLY A 386 31.25 -7.63 -7.73
N ALA A 387 31.99 -7.68 -8.84
CA ALA A 387 33.44 -7.88 -8.81
C ALA A 387 34.18 -6.71 -8.12
N GLU A 388 33.74 -5.47 -8.36
CA GLU A 388 34.27 -4.29 -7.68
C GLU A 388 34.04 -4.38 -6.16
N LEU A 389 32.80 -4.66 -5.73
CA LEU A 389 32.46 -4.75 -4.30
C LEU A 389 33.23 -5.87 -3.60
N GLU A 390 33.35 -7.04 -4.23
CA GLU A 390 34.17 -8.17 -3.74
C GLU A 390 35.64 -7.76 -3.57
N THR A 391 36.20 -7.05 -4.55
CA THR A 391 37.58 -6.54 -4.50
C THR A 391 37.78 -5.54 -3.37
N LEU A 392 36.85 -4.61 -3.20
CA LEU A 392 36.89 -3.62 -2.13
C LEU A 392 36.77 -4.25 -0.75
N ALA A 393 35.90 -5.26 -0.59
CA ALA A 393 35.78 -6.00 0.66
C ALA A 393 37.06 -6.82 0.93
N ALA A 394 37.70 -7.38 -0.10
CA ALA A 394 38.93 -8.15 0.01
C ALA A 394 40.14 -7.39 0.57
N GLN A 395 40.12 -6.06 0.50
CA GLN A 395 41.15 -5.20 1.10
C GLN A 395 41.09 -5.16 2.63
N LEU A 396 40.00 -5.62 3.23
CA LEU A 396 39.81 -5.63 4.68
C LEU A 396 40.25 -6.99 5.28
N PRO A 397 40.92 -6.98 6.44
CA PRO A 397 41.24 -8.22 7.15
C PRO A 397 39.97 -8.88 7.68
N TRP A 398 39.98 -10.21 7.75
CA TRP A 398 38.98 -10.97 8.48
C TRP A 398 39.15 -10.78 9.99
N ASP A 399 38.05 -10.63 10.71
CA ASP A 399 38.02 -10.71 12.17
C ASP A 399 37.93 -12.17 12.66
N GLU A 400 37.97 -12.36 13.97
CA GLU A 400 37.90 -13.68 14.62
C GLU A 400 36.59 -14.43 14.33
N SER A 401 35.53 -13.72 13.96
CA SER A 401 34.24 -14.29 13.58
C SER A 401 34.11 -14.56 12.07
N GLY A 402 35.19 -14.37 11.29
CA GLY A 402 35.18 -14.60 9.85
C GLY A 402 34.37 -13.56 9.08
N MET A 403 34.27 -12.34 9.60
CA MET A 403 33.63 -11.20 8.92
C MET A 403 34.59 -10.03 8.72
N ARG A 404 34.22 -9.13 7.82
CA ARG A 404 34.93 -7.88 7.52
C ARG A 404 33.92 -6.85 7.06
N TRP A 405 34.08 -5.59 7.45
CA TRP A 405 33.19 -4.54 6.93
C TRP A 405 33.80 -3.14 7.04
N ARG A 406 33.29 -2.21 6.23
CA ARG A 406 33.58 -0.77 6.29
C ARG A 406 32.40 0.04 5.76
N TYR A 407 32.42 1.35 5.97
CA TYR A 407 31.52 2.25 5.24
C TYR A 407 32.06 2.55 3.83
N LEU A 408 31.17 2.60 2.84
CA LEU A 408 31.41 2.99 1.46
C LEU A 408 30.28 3.92 1.01
N ASP A 409 30.58 5.22 0.87
CA ASP A 409 29.60 6.26 0.51
C ASP A 409 28.33 6.27 1.39
N GLY A 410 28.53 6.06 2.70
CA GLY A 410 27.44 5.98 3.68
C GLY A 410 26.68 4.65 3.70
N ALA A 411 26.98 3.71 2.79
CA ALA A 411 26.50 2.34 2.84
C ALA A 411 27.46 1.45 3.65
N VAL A 412 26.98 0.34 4.19
CA VAL A 412 27.83 -0.69 4.80
C VAL A 412 28.26 -1.68 3.72
N LEU A 413 29.56 -1.77 3.46
CA LEU A 413 30.16 -2.85 2.69
C LEU A 413 30.60 -3.94 3.67
N PHE A 414 29.96 -5.09 3.61
CA PHE A 414 30.18 -6.22 4.51
C PHE A 414 30.57 -7.48 3.73
N GLY A 415 31.40 -8.33 4.32
CA GLY A 415 31.62 -9.69 3.86
C GLY A 415 31.75 -10.68 5.01
N CYS A 416 31.27 -11.89 4.79
CA CYS A 416 31.45 -13.04 5.69
C CYS A 416 31.77 -14.31 4.88
N GLN A 417 32.39 -15.28 5.53
CA GLN A 417 32.56 -16.60 4.96
C GLN A 417 32.46 -17.70 6.03
N ARG A 418 31.97 -18.87 5.63
CA ARG A 418 31.96 -20.08 6.45
C ARG A 418 32.30 -21.28 5.59
N THR A 419 33.12 -22.19 6.11
CA THR A 419 33.36 -23.49 5.50
C THR A 419 32.57 -24.54 6.26
N ILE A 420 31.75 -25.31 5.55
CA ILE A 420 30.87 -26.33 6.11
C ILE A 420 31.30 -27.73 5.65
N ASN A 421 31.02 -28.74 6.47
CA ASN A 421 31.32 -30.13 6.16
C ASN A 421 30.21 -30.73 5.27
N ALA A 422 30.14 -30.22 4.03
CA ALA A 422 29.24 -30.70 2.99
C ALA A 422 30.02 -30.81 1.67
N PRO A 423 30.14 -32.01 1.07
CA PRO A 423 30.77 -32.18 -0.23
C PRO A 423 30.07 -31.31 -1.28
N TYR A 424 30.83 -30.51 -2.03
CA TYR A 424 30.29 -29.53 -2.98
C TYR A 424 29.31 -30.13 -4.02
N THR A 425 29.60 -31.34 -4.47
CA THR A 425 28.75 -32.08 -5.43
C THR A 425 27.43 -32.55 -4.83
N GLU A 426 27.33 -32.66 -3.51
CA GLU A 426 26.09 -32.98 -2.79
C GLU A 426 25.37 -31.71 -2.31
N PHE A 427 26.12 -30.67 -2.01
CA PHE A 427 25.61 -29.38 -1.53
C PHE A 427 24.84 -28.62 -2.61
N THR A 428 25.48 -28.40 -3.77
CA THR A 428 24.94 -27.51 -4.82
C THR A 428 23.63 -27.98 -5.48
N PRO A 429 23.29 -29.28 -5.57
CA PRO A 429 21.96 -29.70 -6.01
C PRO A 429 20.85 -29.51 -4.96
N ARG A 430 21.20 -29.34 -3.68
CA ARG A 430 20.24 -29.16 -2.58
C ARG A 430 20.06 -27.70 -2.18
N VAL A 431 21.09 -26.90 -2.41
CA VAL A 431 21.13 -25.47 -2.12
C VAL A 431 21.35 -24.75 -3.43
N GLU A 432 20.26 -24.40 -4.09
CA GLU A 432 20.27 -23.79 -5.42
C GLU A 432 20.84 -22.36 -5.35
N ILE A 433 21.97 -22.10 -6.02
CA ILE A 433 22.65 -20.78 -5.98
C ILE A 433 21.78 -19.65 -6.52
N ASP A 434 20.95 -19.92 -7.52
CA ASP A 434 20.02 -18.98 -8.16
C ASP A 434 18.88 -18.57 -7.22
N ARG A 435 18.73 -19.25 -6.08
CA ARG A 435 17.75 -18.94 -5.03
C ARG A 435 18.40 -18.48 -3.72
N ALA A 436 19.70 -18.16 -3.74
CA ALA A 436 20.44 -17.83 -2.52
C ALA A 436 19.84 -16.64 -1.72
N ILE A 437 19.21 -15.69 -2.40
CA ILE A 437 18.51 -14.54 -1.79
C ILE A 437 17.31 -15.00 -0.95
N GLU A 438 16.58 -16.03 -1.39
CA GLU A 438 15.45 -16.62 -0.67
C GLU A 438 15.88 -17.36 0.62
N PHE A 439 17.17 -17.70 0.72
CA PHE A 439 17.75 -18.36 1.90
C PHE A 439 18.30 -17.36 2.92
N MET A 440 18.31 -16.06 2.60
CA MET A 440 18.74 -15.03 3.55
C MET A 440 17.84 -14.98 4.78
N GLN A 441 18.46 -14.62 5.90
CA GLN A 441 17.74 -14.40 7.14
C GLN A 441 16.62 -13.37 6.93
N ASP A 442 15.48 -13.60 7.58
CA ASP A 442 14.35 -12.69 7.57
C ASP A 442 13.67 -12.45 6.21
N TYR A 443 13.93 -13.30 5.22
CA TYR A 443 13.19 -13.30 3.94
C TYR A 443 11.70 -13.59 4.18
N LEU A 444 10.84 -12.65 3.78
CA LEU A 444 9.39 -12.74 3.91
C LEU A 444 8.72 -13.29 2.66
N GLY A 445 9.36 -13.20 1.50
CA GLY A 445 8.74 -13.54 0.23
C GLY A 445 9.07 -12.50 -0.83
N GLY A 446 8.34 -12.59 -1.94
CA GLY A 446 8.65 -11.82 -3.13
C GLY A 446 8.11 -12.49 -4.38
N GLN A 447 8.53 -11.98 -5.53
CA GLN A 447 8.32 -12.61 -6.81
C GLN A 447 9.63 -12.60 -7.57
N ALA A 448 9.96 -13.73 -8.19
CA ALA A 448 11.11 -13.83 -9.07
C ALA A 448 10.75 -14.51 -10.37
N ILE A 449 11.44 -14.10 -11.44
CA ILE A 449 11.28 -14.67 -12.78
C ILE A 449 12.63 -15.01 -13.40
N GLU A 450 12.66 -16.13 -14.11
CA GLU A 450 13.82 -16.57 -14.87
C GLU A 450 13.83 -15.86 -16.23
N VAL A 451 14.95 -15.22 -16.56
CA VAL A 451 15.09 -14.43 -17.80
C VAL A 451 15.90 -15.18 -18.86
N ALA A 452 16.91 -15.94 -18.44
CA ALA A 452 17.72 -16.73 -19.35
C ALA A 452 18.34 -17.95 -18.67
N HIS A 453 18.60 -18.97 -19.48
CA HIS A 453 19.25 -20.21 -19.10
C HIS A 453 20.49 -20.46 -19.94
N ASP A 454 21.43 -21.23 -19.40
CA ASP A 454 22.55 -21.77 -20.18
C ASP A 454 22.17 -23.02 -20.99
N ALA A 455 23.15 -23.60 -21.69
CA ALA A 455 22.95 -24.78 -22.52
C ALA A 455 22.53 -26.03 -21.73
N GLU A 456 22.80 -26.06 -20.43
CA GLU A 456 22.40 -27.14 -19.52
C GLU A 456 21.04 -26.88 -18.85
N GLY A 457 20.38 -25.77 -19.20
CA GLY A 457 19.08 -25.39 -18.64
C GLY A 457 19.15 -24.76 -17.26
N ARG A 458 20.33 -24.34 -16.79
CA ARG A 458 20.49 -23.66 -15.49
C ARG A 458 20.22 -22.16 -15.64
N VAL A 459 19.57 -21.56 -14.66
CA VAL A 459 19.25 -20.13 -14.65
C VAL A 459 20.53 -19.31 -14.57
N ILE A 460 20.76 -18.42 -15.54
CA ILE A 460 21.92 -17.51 -15.56
C ILE A 460 21.54 -16.05 -15.39
N ARG A 461 20.26 -15.71 -15.53
CA ARG A 461 19.72 -14.36 -15.39
C ARG A 461 18.34 -14.42 -14.76
N ARG A 462 18.11 -13.59 -13.75
CA ARG A 462 16.87 -13.55 -12.98
C ARG A 462 16.53 -12.12 -12.60
N LEU A 463 15.24 -11.83 -12.48
CA LEU A 463 14.73 -10.61 -11.85
C LEU A 463 13.96 -11.03 -10.60
N GLU A 464 14.17 -10.34 -9.48
CA GLU A 464 13.48 -10.65 -8.23
C GLU A 464 13.08 -9.36 -7.49
N ARG A 465 11.83 -9.28 -7.04
CA ARG A 465 11.43 -8.42 -5.93
C ARG A 465 11.42 -9.26 -4.67
N ASN A 466 12.16 -8.86 -3.65
CA ASN A 466 12.22 -9.55 -2.36
C ASN A 466 11.87 -8.61 -1.22
N LEU A 467 11.25 -9.20 -0.20
CA LEU A 467 10.88 -8.53 1.04
C LEU A 467 11.61 -9.12 2.23
N TYR A 468 12.12 -8.26 3.11
CA TYR A 468 12.73 -8.66 4.38
C TYR A 468 12.12 -7.93 5.57
N LEU A 469 12.18 -8.56 6.74
CA LEU A 469 11.94 -7.82 7.99
C LEU A 469 12.88 -6.61 8.07
N PRO A 470 12.47 -5.52 8.75
CA PRO A 470 13.33 -4.37 9.00
C PRO A 470 14.68 -4.80 9.56
N GLN A 471 15.78 -4.21 9.05
CA GLN A 471 17.14 -4.53 9.49
C GLN A 471 17.84 -3.31 10.10
N PRO A 472 18.44 -3.45 11.30
CA PRO A 472 18.28 -4.59 12.23
C PRO A 472 16.83 -4.68 12.77
N ASN A 473 16.37 -5.87 13.20
CA ASN A 473 14.95 -6.07 13.57
C ASN A 473 14.41 -5.12 14.64
N TYR A 474 15.26 -4.62 15.56
CA TYR A 474 14.83 -3.67 16.58
C TYR A 474 14.35 -2.34 15.99
N VAL A 475 14.71 -2.01 14.75
CA VAL A 475 14.26 -0.81 14.04
C VAL A 475 12.73 -0.81 13.88
N ALA A 476 12.09 -1.98 13.89
CA ALA A 476 10.63 -2.09 13.91
C ALA A 476 9.97 -1.36 15.10
N LEU A 477 10.64 -1.28 16.26
CA LEU A 477 10.15 -0.53 17.43
C LEU A 477 10.03 0.97 17.16
N PHE A 478 10.79 1.46 16.18
CA PHE A 478 10.86 2.87 15.79
C PHE A 478 10.11 3.14 14.47
N GLY A 479 9.31 2.18 13.99
CA GLY A 479 8.58 2.30 12.73
C GLY A 479 9.44 2.03 11.50
N GLY A 480 10.50 1.22 11.62
CA GLY A 480 11.25 0.72 10.48
C GLY A 480 10.36 0.03 9.45
N PRO A 481 10.45 0.39 8.16
CA PRO A 481 9.69 -0.29 7.13
C PRO A 481 10.24 -1.70 6.87
N VAL A 482 9.38 -2.58 6.36
CA VAL A 482 9.80 -3.80 5.67
C VAL A 482 10.73 -3.38 4.53
N ILE A 483 11.83 -4.10 4.35
CA ILE A 483 12.72 -3.86 3.22
C ILE A 483 12.05 -4.46 1.98
N ASP A 484 11.92 -3.68 0.92
CA ASP A 484 11.24 -4.04 -0.33
C ASP A 484 12.09 -3.53 -1.49
N VAL A 485 12.71 -4.45 -2.22
CA VAL A 485 13.67 -4.14 -3.27
C VAL A 485 13.50 -5.05 -4.47
N CYS A 486 13.60 -4.47 -5.66
CA CYS A 486 13.66 -5.17 -6.94
C CYS A 486 15.11 -5.23 -7.41
N LYS A 487 15.53 -6.40 -7.90
CA LYS A 487 16.92 -6.74 -8.21
C LYS A 487 17.05 -7.35 -9.60
N VAL A 488 18.19 -7.06 -10.22
CA VAL A 488 18.70 -7.75 -11.41
C VAL A 488 19.82 -8.69 -10.96
N GLU A 489 19.77 -9.95 -11.40
CA GLU A 489 20.62 -11.01 -10.90
C GLU A 489 21.34 -11.75 -12.04
N SER A 490 22.64 -11.99 -11.86
CA SER A 490 23.48 -12.76 -12.79
C SER A 490 24.11 -13.93 -12.05
N ILE A 491 24.06 -15.11 -12.67
CA ILE A 491 24.55 -16.36 -12.08
C ILE A 491 25.62 -16.97 -12.98
N ARG A 492 26.71 -17.44 -12.36
CA ARG A 492 27.85 -18.10 -13.01
C ARG A 492 28.11 -19.45 -12.38
N TYR A 493 28.29 -20.45 -13.24
CA TYR A 493 28.64 -21.81 -12.86
C TYR A 493 30.01 -22.19 -13.41
N SER A 494 30.77 -22.93 -12.62
CA SER A 494 32.02 -23.58 -13.00
C SER A 494 32.12 -24.92 -12.25
N ALA A 495 33.16 -25.72 -12.53
CA ALA A 495 33.32 -27.05 -11.94
C ALA A 495 33.42 -27.04 -10.40
N ASP A 496 34.02 -25.99 -9.85
CA ASP A 496 34.35 -25.88 -8.43
C ASP A 496 33.77 -24.63 -7.76
N THR A 497 33.00 -23.83 -8.50
CA THR A 497 32.42 -22.59 -7.98
C THR A 497 31.07 -22.29 -8.63
N GLN A 498 30.08 -21.92 -7.81
CA GLN A 498 28.85 -21.26 -8.26
C GLN A 498 28.76 -19.89 -7.63
N ARG A 499 28.30 -18.90 -8.36
CA ARG A 499 28.16 -17.53 -7.86
C ARG A 499 26.91 -16.88 -8.40
N ILE A 500 26.19 -16.21 -7.53
CA ILE A 500 25.15 -15.24 -7.87
C ILE A 500 25.63 -13.84 -7.47
N ARG A 501 25.36 -12.86 -8.33
CA ARG A 501 25.53 -11.43 -8.06
C ARG A 501 24.23 -10.72 -8.35
N TRP A 502 23.94 -9.69 -7.59
CA TRP A 502 22.74 -8.88 -7.79
C TRP A 502 23.00 -7.40 -7.56
N ARG A 503 22.13 -6.59 -8.16
CA ARG A 503 22.06 -5.15 -7.97
C ARG A 503 20.62 -4.73 -7.73
N THR A 504 20.41 -3.83 -6.77
CA THR A 504 19.12 -3.18 -6.56
C THR A 504 18.87 -2.15 -7.67
N VAL A 505 17.70 -2.25 -8.31
CA VAL A 505 17.28 -1.33 -9.39
C VAL A 505 16.08 -0.47 -8.99
N ARG A 506 15.25 -0.94 -8.06
CA ARG A 506 14.11 -0.18 -7.53
C ARG A 506 13.85 -0.58 -6.08
N SER A 507 13.35 0.36 -5.29
CA SER A 507 12.92 0.18 -3.90
C SER A 507 11.51 0.77 -3.80
N PRO A 508 10.44 -0.04 -4.01
CA PRO A 508 9.08 0.47 -4.18
C PRO A 508 8.60 1.35 -3.01
N ASN A 509 8.98 0.99 -1.78
CA ASN A 509 8.62 1.74 -0.58
C ASN A 509 9.75 2.67 -0.06
N GLY A 510 10.86 2.82 -0.79
CA GLY A 510 12.01 3.63 -0.39
C GLY A 510 12.78 3.12 0.83
N SER A 511 12.64 1.83 1.19
CA SER A 511 13.30 1.21 2.35
C SER A 511 14.81 1.03 2.19
N ALA A 512 15.31 0.98 0.96
CA ALA A 512 16.72 0.86 0.65
C ALA A 512 17.17 1.77 -0.50
N ASP A 513 18.37 2.34 -0.37
CA ASP A 513 19.12 2.96 -1.47
C ASP A 513 19.98 1.91 -2.20
N TYR A 514 20.60 1.01 -1.41
CA TYR A 514 21.46 -0.08 -1.90
C TYR A 514 21.13 -1.36 -1.13
N ASP A 515 21.06 -2.47 -1.85
CA ASP A 515 21.07 -3.83 -1.32
C ASP A 515 21.73 -4.76 -2.34
N ASP A 516 22.94 -4.38 -2.75
CA ASP A 516 23.73 -5.05 -3.79
C ASP A 516 24.59 -6.14 -3.16
N GLY A 517 24.93 -7.19 -3.89
CA GLY A 517 25.79 -8.21 -3.31
C GLY A 517 26.05 -9.45 -4.15
N SER A 518 26.68 -10.42 -3.50
CA SER A 518 27.02 -11.71 -4.06
C SER A 518 26.95 -12.82 -3.00
N VAL A 519 26.64 -14.02 -3.47
CA VAL A 519 26.88 -15.28 -2.75
C VAL A 519 27.73 -16.17 -3.64
N THR A 520 28.76 -16.77 -3.07
CA THR A 520 29.65 -17.72 -3.75
C THR A 520 29.68 -19.03 -2.97
N PHE A 521 29.47 -20.15 -3.67
CA PHE A 521 29.78 -21.50 -3.19
C PHE A 521 31.05 -21.98 -3.88
N GLU A 522 32.05 -22.39 -3.10
CA GLU A 522 33.36 -22.82 -3.59
C GLU A 522 33.73 -24.18 -2.98
N ARG A 523 34.24 -25.09 -3.80
CA ARG A 523 34.76 -26.38 -3.32
C ARG A 523 36.04 -26.17 -2.49
N VAL A 524 36.08 -26.76 -1.29
CA VAL A 524 37.29 -26.80 -0.46
C VAL A 524 37.65 -28.25 -0.16
N GLY A 525 38.63 -28.78 -0.88
CA GLY A 525 38.97 -30.21 -0.77
C GLY A 525 37.83 -31.12 -1.25
N ALA A 526 37.79 -32.35 -0.73
CA ALA A 526 36.78 -33.35 -1.13
C ALA A 526 35.45 -33.21 -0.36
N GLU A 527 35.52 -32.87 0.92
CA GLU A 527 34.40 -33.02 1.87
C GLU A 527 33.77 -31.70 2.30
N GLN A 528 34.27 -30.56 1.81
CA GLN A 528 33.86 -29.25 2.31
C GLN A 528 33.46 -28.29 1.20
N THR A 529 32.55 -27.39 1.56
CA THR A 529 32.10 -26.27 0.73
C THR A 529 32.28 -24.99 1.52
N ARG A 530 32.86 -23.97 0.90
CA ARG A 530 32.92 -22.61 1.44
C ARG A 530 31.78 -21.79 0.86
N ILE A 531 31.05 -21.15 1.76
CA ILE A 531 30.03 -20.16 1.43
C ILE A 531 30.63 -18.79 1.77
N ALA A 532 30.68 -17.89 0.79
CA ALA A 532 31.13 -16.51 0.97
C ALA A 532 30.04 -15.54 0.52
N ILE A 533 29.81 -14.50 1.31
CA ILE A 533 28.80 -13.47 1.06
C ILE A 533 29.51 -12.11 1.07
N THR A 534 29.20 -11.25 0.11
CA THR A 534 29.60 -9.84 0.12
C THR A 534 28.39 -8.98 -0.21
N VAL A 535 28.11 -7.95 0.58
CA VAL A 535 26.96 -7.06 0.37
C VAL A 535 27.33 -5.60 0.57
N ARG A 536 26.64 -4.71 -0.16
CA ARG A 536 26.60 -3.27 0.06
C ARG A 536 25.16 -2.87 0.39
N GLN A 537 24.94 -2.42 1.62
CA GLN A 537 23.60 -2.16 2.13
C GLN A 537 23.46 -0.74 2.69
N LYS A 538 22.38 -0.05 2.31
CA LYS A 538 22.01 1.25 2.86
C LYS A 538 20.49 1.32 2.98
N PHE A 539 20.01 1.00 4.17
CA PHE A 539 18.59 1.03 4.50
C PHE A 539 18.16 2.38 5.08
N ALA A 540 16.92 2.76 4.80
CA ALA A 540 16.29 3.94 5.33
C ALA A 540 16.04 3.77 6.83
N LEU A 541 16.67 4.63 7.64
CA LEU A 541 16.49 4.65 9.08
C LEU A 541 15.37 5.63 9.48
N PRO A 542 14.48 5.24 10.42
CA PRO A 542 13.53 6.14 11.03
C PRO A 542 14.25 7.38 11.61
N PRO A 543 13.64 8.58 11.56
CA PRO A 543 14.26 9.81 12.04
C PRO A 543 14.80 9.72 13.48
N ALA A 544 14.11 8.99 14.36
CA ALA A 544 14.52 8.79 15.75
C ALA A 544 15.87 8.06 15.90
N LEU A 545 16.29 7.30 14.89
CA LEU A 545 17.55 6.54 14.90
C LEU A 545 18.70 7.26 14.20
N ARG A 546 18.44 8.39 13.52
CA ARG A 546 19.48 9.19 12.87
C ARG A 546 20.44 9.83 13.87
N TRP A 547 20.05 9.91 15.14
CA TRP A 547 20.94 10.32 16.22
C TRP A 547 22.22 9.45 16.32
N PHE A 548 22.14 8.16 15.95
CA PHE A 548 23.32 7.29 15.91
C PHE A 548 24.33 7.70 14.85
N ASP A 549 23.93 8.44 13.81
CA ASP A 549 24.85 8.93 12.78
C ASP A 549 25.87 9.94 13.35
N GLU A 550 25.49 10.64 14.42
CA GLU A 550 26.35 11.59 15.13
C GLU A 550 27.25 10.91 16.19
N HIS A 551 27.03 9.61 16.48
CA HIS A 551 27.69 8.85 17.55
C HIS A 551 28.31 7.54 17.02
N PRO A 552 29.35 7.61 16.18
CA PRO A 552 29.93 6.45 15.50
C PRO A 552 30.46 5.38 16.47
N GLU A 553 30.90 5.76 17.66
CA GLU A 553 31.35 4.87 18.73
C GLU A 553 30.25 3.96 19.30
N ILE A 554 28.99 4.39 19.20
CA ILE A 554 27.81 3.59 19.56
C ILE A 554 27.30 2.83 18.32
N LYS A 555 27.29 3.50 17.16
CA LYS A 555 26.77 2.95 15.91
C LYS A 555 27.58 1.76 15.41
N ALA A 556 28.91 1.83 15.42
CA ALA A 556 29.76 0.79 14.84
C ALA A 556 29.63 -0.59 15.54
N PRO A 557 29.59 -0.68 16.89
CA PRO A 557 29.28 -1.94 17.57
C PRO A 557 27.89 -2.49 17.24
N LEU A 558 26.87 -1.63 17.15
CA LEU A 558 25.50 -2.04 16.79
C LEU A 558 25.43 -2.60 15.36
N VAL A 559 26.09 -1.92 14.41
CA VAL A 559 26.20 -2.40 13.02
C VAL A 559 26.93 -3.75 12.98
N THR A 560 28.06 -3.86 13.69
CA THR A 560 28.82 -5.12 13.76
C THR A 560 27.98 -6.28 14.27
N ASP A 561 27.27 -6.10 15.39
CA ASP A 561 26.41 -7.12 15.99
C ASP A 561 25.23 -7.48 15.08
N ALA A 562 24.57 -6.48 14.49
CA ALA A 562 23.44 -6.71 13.60
C ALA A 562 23.82 -7.53 12.36
N TYR A 563 24.89 -7.14 11.66
CA TYR A 563 25.35 -7.86 10.46
C TYR A 563 25.87 -9.25 10.82
N ARG A 564 26.58 -9.39 11.96
CA ARG A 564 27.01 -10.71 12.45
C ARG A 564 25.83 -11.64 12.68
N ARG A 565 24.76 -11.18 13.34
CA ARG A 565 23.57 -12.00 13.58
C ARG A 565 22.83 -12.34 12.29
N PHE A 566 22.60 -11.35 11.43
CA PHE A 566 21.86 -11.53 10.19
C PHE A 566 22.57 -12.53 9.25
N PHE A 567 23.86 -12.31 8.98
CA PHE A 567 24.61 -13.17 8.07
C PHE A 567 25.03 -14.50 8.71
N GLY A 568 25.21 -14.53 10.03
CA GLY A 568 25.38 -15.79 10.77
C GLY A 568 24.17 -16.71 10.60
N ALA A 569 22.96 -16.19 10.82
CA ALA A 569 21.72 -16.93 10.63
C ALA A 569 21.46 -17.25 9.14
N THR A 570 21.85 -16.39 8.21
CA THR A 570 21.81 -16.69 6.77
C THR A 570 22.68 -17.91 6.42
N LEU A 571 23.89 -17.99 6.98
CA LEU A 571 24.75 -19.18 6.82
C LEU A 571 24.10 -20.43 7.43
N ASP A 572 23.45 -20.30 8.59
CA ASP A 572 22.69 -21.39 9.20
C ASP A 572 21.51 -21.84 8.32
N ASN A 573 20.89 -20.94 7.55
CA ASN A 573 19.80 -21.26 6.62
C ASN A 573 20.29 -22.06 5.41
N PHE A 574 21.48 -21.75 4.85
CA PHE A 574 22.08 -22.57 3.80
C PHE A 574 22.36 -23.99 4.30
N GLU A 575 22.90 -24.13 5.51
CA GLU A 575 23.10 -25.44 6.15
C GLU A 575 21.76 -26.17 6.39
N ALA A 576 20.75 -25.45 6.92
CA ALA A 576 19.42 -26.00 7.13
C ALA A 576 18.80 -26.49 5.82
N ARG A 577 18.96 -25.75 4.71
CA ARG A 577 18.48 -26.15 3.39
C ARG A 577 19.16 -27.43 2.91
N TYR A 578 20.48 -27.54 3.07
CA TYR A 578 21.24 -28.75 2.74
C TYR A 578 20.77 -29.99 3.54
N GLU A 579 20.48 -29.78 4.82
CA GLU A 579 20.02 -30.83 5.77
C GLU A 579 18.52 -31.13 5.67
N GLY A 580 17.75 -30.35 4.90
CA GLY A 580 16.29 -30.48 4.81
C GLY A 580 15.53 -29.97 6.04
N ARG A 581 16.15 -29.12 6.87
CA ARG A 581 15.51 -28.46 8.02
C ARG A 581 14.67 -27.26 7.57
N LEU A 582 13.61 -26.95 8.33
CA LEU A 582 12.80 -25.75 8.14
C LEU A 582 13.55 -24.52 8.69
N PHE A 583 13.58 -23.44 7.91
CA PHE A 583 14.22 -22.17 8.29
C PHE A 583 13.41 -20.91 7.88
N ARG A 584 12.36 -21.05 7.07
CA ARG A 584 11.55 -19.91 6.62
C ARG A 584 10.74 -19.31 7.78
N ILE A 585 10.66 -17.99 7.79
CA ILE A 585 9.83 -17.22 8.74
C ILE A 585 8.50 -16.81 8.13
N GLY A 586 7.56 -16.34 8.96
CA GLY A 586 6.28 -15.83 8.54
C GLY A 586 5.24 -16.88 8.10
N ARG A 587 4.00 -16.42 7.94
CA ARG A 587 2.81 -17.23 7.59
C ARG A 587 2.23 -16.86 6.23
N GLU A 588 1.73 -17.85 5.51
CA GLU A 588 1.01 -17.68 4.25
C GLU A 588 -0.44 -17.25 4.49
N GLY A 589 -0.92 -16.29 3.69
CA GLY A 589 -2.34 -15.93 3.61
C GLY A 589 -2.90 -15.08 4.77
N ALA A 590 -3.83 -14.19 4.42
CA ALA A 590 -4.53 -13.25 5.29
C ALA A 590 -5.82 -13.83 5.90
N ALA A 591 -5.83 -15.10 6.34
CA ALA A 591 -6.87 -15.54 7.27
C ALA A 591 -6.58 -14.89 8.64
N GLY A 592 -6.87 -13.60 8.73
CA GLY A 592 -6.96 -12.89 9.99
C GLY A 592 -8.06 -13.51 10.84
N PRO A 593 -8.02 -13.35 12.16
CA PRO A 593 -9.18 -13.63 12.99
C PRO A 593 -10.39 -12.88 12.43
N LEU A 594 -11.60 -13.41 12.60
CA LEU A 594 -12.85 -12.68 12.31
C LEU A 594 -12.73 -11.24 12.84
N LEU A 595 -13.26 -10.26 12.11
CA LEU A 595 -13.18 -8.83 12.48
C LEU A 595 -13.60 -8.60 13.94
N THR A 596 -14.60 -9.36 14.39
CA THR A 596 -15.12 -9.42 15.76
C THR A 596 -14.11 -9.97 16.75
N THR A 597 -13.44 -11.08 16.44
CA THR A 597 -12.36 -11.67 17.25
C THR A 597 -11.17 -10.72 17.33
N THR A 598 -10.84 -10.03 16.25
CA THR A 598 -9.80 -9.01 16.21
C THR A 598 -10.15 -7.84 17.13
N ALA A 599 -11.36 -7.29 16.99
CA ALA A 599 -11.83 -6.18 17.83
C ALA A 599 -11.85 -6.57 19.31
N HIS A 600 -12.29 -7.79 19.64
CA HIS A 600 -12.22 -8.34 20.99
C HIS A 600 -10.78 -8.53 21.50
N THR A 601 -9.87 -9.01 20.65
CA THR A 601 -8.47 -9.23 21.04
C THR A 601 -7.74 -7.91 21.29
N LEU A 602 -7.98 -6.91 20.45
CA LEU A 602 -7.46 -5.55 20.64
C LEU A 602 -8.01 -4.92 21.93
N PHE A 603 -9.28 -5.19 22.26
CA PHE A 603 -9.90 -4.77 23.50
C PHE A 603 -9.27 -5.44 24.74
N GLU A 604 -9.04 -6.75 24.69
CA GLU A 604 -8.37 -7.48 25.78
C GLU A 604 -6.89 -7.11 25.90
N LEU A 605 -6.16 -6.93 24.80
CA LEU A 605 -4.78 -6.41 24.82
C LEU A 605 -4.72 -4.99 25.40
N GLY A 606 -5.67 -4.12 25.06
CA GLY A 606 -5.80 -2.81 25.67
C GLY A 606 -6.04 -2.89 27.18
N ARG A 607 -6.90 -3.82 27.63
CA ARG A 607 -7.16 -4.09 29.06
C ARG A 607 -5.97 -4.69 29.79
N GLU A 608 -5.26 -5.64 29.17
CA GLU A 608 -4.05 -6.25 29.74
C GLU A 608 -2.90 -5.26 29.80
N TRP A 609 -2.69 -4.44 28.77
CA TRP A 609 -1.63 -3.43 28.76
C TRP A 609 -1.84 -2.35 29.84
N VAL A 610 -3.10 -1.98 30.10
CA VAL A 610 -3.47 -1.11 31.24
C VAL A 610 -3.25 -1.81 32.59
N ARG A 611 -3.22 -3.14 32.63
CA ARG A 611 -3.08 -3.96 33.84
C ARG A 611 -1.69 -4.56 34.05
N GLN A 612 -0.78 -4.45 33.09
CA GLN A 612 0.56 -5.03 33.21
C GLN A 612 1.46 -4.17 34.10
N PRO A 613 2.05 -4.73 35.17
CA PRO A 613 3.11 -4.05 35.89
C PRO A 613 4.38 -4.04 35.03
N ARG A 614 5.03 -2.88 34.91
CA ARG A 614 6.24 -2.72 34.10
C ARG A 614 7.50 -3.06 34.90
N PRO A 615 8.55 -3.58 34.25
CA PRO A 615 9.82 -3.85 34.92
C PRO A 615 10.54 -2.53 35.21
N GLU A 616 10.96 -2.34 36.46
CA GLU A 616 11.86 -1.24 36.85
C GLU A 616 13.31 -1.64 36.56
N THR A 617 14.08 -0.69 36.04
CA THR A 617 15.54 -0.81 35.87
C THR A 617 16.25 -0.54 37.19
N GLU A 618 16.91 -1.54 37.75
CA GLU A 618 18.05 -1.33 38.65
C GLU A 618 19.36 -1.62 37.90
N GLY A 619 20.42 -0.98 38.38
CA GLY A 619 21.69 -0.82 37.68
C GLY A 619 22.35 -2.10 37.13
N ILE A 620 23.37 -1.84 36.31
CA ILE A 620 24.24 -2.83 35.69
C ILE A 620 25.07 -3.50 36.79
N ASP A 621 25.05 -4.83 36.84
CA ASP A 621 25.92 -5.56 37.77
C ASP A 621 27.41 -5.42 37.35
N LEU A 622 28.33 -5.90 38.18
CA LEU A 622 29.78 -5.85 37.91
C LEU A 622 30.21 -6.62 36.63
N GLN A 623 29.28 -7.32 35.95
CA GLN A 623 29.49 -8.11 34.74
C GLN A 623 28.80 -7.52 33.50
N GLY A 624 28.08 -6.40 33.62
CA GLY A 624 27.47 -5.72 32.47
C GLY A 624 26.01 -6.09 32.18
N PHE A 625 25.36 -6.94 33.00
CA PHE A 625 23.98 -7.37 32.77
C PHE A 625 22.96 -6.51 33.53
N ARG A 626 21.83 -6.20 32.88
CA ARG A 626 20.68 -5.47 33.47
C ARG A 626 19.70 -6.46 34.11
N HIS A 627 19.34 -6.20 35.36
CA HIS A 627 18.37 -7.00 36.12
C HIS A 627 17.03 -6.26 36.24
N PHE A 628 15.92 -7.01 36.24
CA PHE A 628 14.57 -6.47 36.36
C PHE A 628 13.85 -7.06 37.58
N ARG A 629 13.22 -6.22 38.39
CA ARG A 629 12.21 -6.63 39.39
C ARG A 629 10.91 -5.85 39.18
N VAL A 630 9.80 -6.48 39.56
CA VAL A 630 8.44 -5.93 39.38
C VAL A 630 8.02 -5.26 40.69
N GLY A 631 7.87 -3.93 40.68
CA GLY A 631 7.39 -3.09 41.78
C GLY A 631 6.19 -2.20 41.37
N PRO A 632 5.43 -1.62 42.33
CA PRO A 632 4.28 -0.77 42.04
C PRO A 632 4.68 0.69 41.72
N ALA A 633 3.98 1.31 40.76
CA ALA A 633 4.37 2.51 40.02
C ALA A 633 4.13 3.87 40.71
N GLU A 634 4.96 4.87 40.39
CA GLU A 634 4.75 6.32 40.62
C GLU A 634 4.24 7.04 39.33
N PRO A 635 3.40 8.09 39.44
CA PRO A 635 2.33 8.35 38.45
C PRO A 635 2.58 9.43 37.36
N ASP A 636 3.63 10.25 37.40
CA ASP A 636 3.44 11.65 36.95
C ASP A 636 3.75 12.04 35.49
N GLN A 637 4.18 11.15 34.59
CA GLN A 637 4.42 11.52 33.17
C GLN A 637 3.57 10.76 32.14
N LEU A 638 3.03 9.60 32.53
CA LEU A 638 2.00 8.90 31.77
C LEU A 638 0.59 9.34 32.22
N ALA A 639 0.44 9.86 33.45
CA ALA A 639 -0.83 10.38 33.96
C ALA A 639 -1.34 11.59 33.17
N GLU A 640 -0.50 12.50 32.68
CA GLU A 640 -1.00 13.62 31.85
C GLU A 640 -1.57 13.13 30.51
N THR A 641 -0.95 12.13 29.88
CA THR A 641 -1.43 11.56 28.60
C THR A 641 -2.63 10.61 28.82
N ILE A 642 -2.65 9.87 29.93
CA ILE A 642 -3.75 8.97 30.33
C ILE A 642 -4.95 9.75 30.90
N GLU A 643 -4.76 10.86 31.62
CA GLU A 643 -5.85 11.71 32.11
C GLU A 643 -6.61 12.38 30.98
N GLU A 644 -5.91 12.82 29.93
CA GLU A 644 -6.56 13.38 28.75
C GLU A 644 -7.36 12.34 27.93
N LEU A 645 -7.01 11.05 28.05
CA LEU A 645 -7.68 9.92 27.38
C LEU A 645 -8.73 9.22 28.27
N ARG A 646 -8.68 9.44 29.59
CA ARG A 646 -9.56 8.84 30.60
C ARG A 646 -11.06 9.11 30.39
N PRO A 647 -11.51 10.26 29.86
CA PRO A 647 -12.93 10.47 29.54
C PRO A 647 -13.35 9.60 28.35
N VAL A 648 -12.58 9.62 27.27
CA VAL A 648 -12.89 8.90 26.02
C VAL A 648 -12.86 7.39 26.23
N ALA A 649 -11.85 6.87 26.94
CA ALA A 649 -11.76 5.45 27.28
C ALA A 649 -12.89 5.01 28.22
N ARG A 650 -13.31 5.86 29.16
CA ARG A 650 -14.40 5.57 30.10
C ARG A 650 -15.76 5.56 29.41
N ASP A 651 -16.01 6.49 28.50
CA ASP A 651 -17.27 6.58 27.74
C ASP A 651 -17.37 5.44 26.72
N PHE A 652 -16.25 5.10 26.07
CA PHE A 652 -16.12 3.90 25.23
C PHE A 652 -16.38 2.61 26.03
N LEU A 653 -15.76 2.45 27.20
CA LEU A 653 -15.95 1.29 28.07
C LEU A 653 -17.37 1.21 28.66
N ALA A 654 -17.99 2.35 28.97
CA ALA A 654 -19.36 2.41 29.50
C ALA A 654 -20.40 2.05 28.43
N GLY A 655 -20.26 2.60 27.21
CA GLY A 655 -21.11 2.26 26.07
C GLY A 655 -21.00 0.79 25.69
N LEU A 656 -19.78 0.23 25.70
CA LEU A 656 -19.50 -1.17 25.39
C LEU A 656 -20.01 -2.14 26.47
N ARG A 657 -19.96 -1.75 27.76
CA ARG A 657 -20.47 -2.57 28.87
C ARG A 657 -21.99 -2.64 28.89
N ALA A 658 -22.67 -1.52 28.67
CA ALA A 658 -24.13 -1.48 28.55
C ALA A 658 -24.66 -2.28 27.34
N ALA A 659 -23.81 -2.39 26.31
CA ALA A 659 -24.00 -3.15 25.09
C ALA A 659 -23.92 -4.67 25.32
N ILE A 660 -22.88 -5.14 26.03
CA ILE A 660 -22.69 -6.55 26.41
C ILE A 660 -23.80 -7.02 27.37
N GLU A 661 -24.21 -6.16 28.32
CA GLU A 661 -25.29 -6.47 29.27
C GLU A 661 -26.68 -6.57 28.61
N ARG A 662 -26.82 -6.07 27.36
CA ARG A 662 -28.05 -6.20 26.55
C ARG A 662 -28.07 -7.45 25.68
N ASP A 663 -26.93 -7.93 25.17
CA ASP A 663 -26.84 -9.16 24.36
C ASP A 663 -26.84 -10.45 25.19
N GLN A 664 -26.66 -10.34 26.51
CA GLN A 664 -26.77 -11.45 27.46
C GLN A 664 -28.19 -11.64 28.03
N ARG A 665 -29.21 -11.01 27.44
CA ARG A 665 -30.63 -11.15 27.85
C ARG A 665 -31.51 -11.71 26.74
#